data_AF-A0A350CIB4-F1
#
_entry.id   AF-A0A350CIB4-F1
#
_cell.length_a   1.000
_cell.length_b   1.000
_cell.length_c   1.000
_cell.angle_alpha   90.00
_cell.angle_beta   90.00
_cell.angle_gamma   90.00
#
_symmetry.space_group_name_H-M   'P 1'
#
loop_
_entity.id
_entity.type
_entity.pdbx_description
1 polymer ?
#
loop_
_entity_poly.entity_id
_entity_poly.type
_entity_poly.pdbx_seq_one_letter_code
_entity_poly.pdbx_strand_id
1 'polypeptide(L)'
;SLPNENPQRTLIRLTSAVEGQLTLGFELEMKEQAFPLAVAVSLPVVREANVQTGDLDILIPSGLVVEQSKVEGAQRRRVASDVAGGVAATAFRLRSPESRIQLLVKETEAQYIFTQELELKPEGNSVSLLMRWNVNVLRGSLLELPLQWPQAMREIWGLLPGDIVLQRQPGTSGAVLRDVEGQPDWITLTFLERQTGEFSAELRCLAKQEATADAVLSLLCPQVRERTGQPVTIRLLQSDQNRIEITAPASADALNAISSAGAGPETAGPVNPPRSLLYRDPEQPLLVSLRKQDPVVEADVSTRLAPVANGLELRQQIRFLIDHKDLTEVALFVPDRVQPIVRAAGIREPLRPVIGPSGKWTFRLPQSARGELLLDVGWIWSAQQSGSASQNAIQEVPLVIPGDCLIRSIRAQTASWSGLQVADPVRWEPVFSEESDAAWQWRSGQTGGGSSAIPALTAQNLTLPVRRAETAGFGGAESPLLILAGSELLPGQALTSIIAAWEDVPRNIYFSLENELQLESVQLGSQMLTTADVARTALQAVPTTDGTAVRWQILPTALEQLQGPTVLLIRCRQITPSGSAFYRRLSLLRPRFSAEEAALPVVWSLLSSPGARSIPLGSDFDSFDHGLTSALPWRQPVAAQHAADLASVISTFSPAVRTAVETCTPSVIRQQNASGLCLGTAAARELRVIEVPLALQVLAAAPGCALIFLSMSLFRRLSPLVPLVLTPALALTTWIAQPVWSAVFLPAAVAGILAGLCIAQLHRYLADRRTSGNSIANTAELPSIFGFPDLAAADVRDNHGAASGSSALQPDLSSGSAR
;
A
#
# COMPACT_ATOMS: atom_id res chain seq x y z
N SER A 1 47.29 -63.23 7.52
CA SER A 1 48.17 -62.80 8.63
C SER A 1 47.59 -61.51 9.19
N LEU A 2 46.96 -61.59 10.37
CA LEU A 2 46.37 -60.41 11.03
C LEU A 2 47.52 -59.52 11.56
N PRO A 3 47.46 -58.19 11.39
CA PRO A 3 48.45 -57.29 11.95
C PRO A 3 48.32 -57.25 13.48
N ASN A 4 49.47 -57.36 14.14
CA ASN A 4 49.68 -57.05 15.54
C ASN A 4 49.41 -55.56 15.76
N GLU A 5 48.22 -55.20 16.22
CA GLU A 5 48.06 -54.04 17.07
C GLU A 5 47.59 -54.52 18.43
N ASN A 6 48.44 -54.37 19.44
CA ASN A 6 48.02 -54.52 20.82
C ASN A 6 46.85 -53.57 21.03
N PRO A 7 45.64 -54.05 21.40
CA PRO A 7 44.55 -53.14 21.72
C PRO A 7 45.04 -52.20 22.82
N GLN A 8 44.87 -50.89 22.65
CA GLN A 8 45.18 -49.92 23.69
C GLN A 8 44.41 -50.32 24.96
N ARG A 9 45.12 -50.90 25.94
CA ARG A 9 44.53 -51.34 27.20
C ARG A 9 44.58 -50.17 28.18
N THR A 10 43.48 -49.46 28.31
CA THR A 10 43.31 -48.47 29.38
C THR A 10 42.94 -49.20 30.67
N LEU A 11 43.86 -49.22 31.64
CA LEU A 11 43.64 -49.86 32.93
C LEU A 11 43.10 -48.82 33.91
N ILE A 12 41.80 -48.93 34.24
CA ILE A 12 41.15 -48.07 35.24
C ILE A 12 41.28 -48.75 36.59
N ARG A 13 42.09 -48.18 37.48
CA ARG A 13 42.27 -48.68 38.86
C ARG A 13 41.38 -47.87 39.80
N LEU A 14 40.44 -48.55 40.46
CA LEU A 14 39.68 -47.95 41.55
C LEU A 14 40.61 -47.72 42.74
N THR A 15 40.58 -46.52 43.32
CA THR A 15 41.44 -46.12 44.44
C THR A 15 40.92 -46.61 45.80
N SER A 16 39.66 -47.03 45.87
CA SER A 16 39.03 -47.66 47.04
C SER A 16 38.15 -48.83 46.61
N ALA A 17 37.99 -49.83 47.49
CA ALA A 17 37.03 -50.91 47.27
C ALA A 17 35.61 -50.32 47.24
N VAL A 18 34.83 -50.69 46.22
CA VAL A 18 33.44 -50.25 46.05
C VAL A 18 32.56 -51.48 46.14
N GLU A 19 31.61 -51.50 47.07
CA GLU A 19 30.57 -52.53 47.16
C GLU A 19 29.30 -52.04 46.44
N GLY A 20 28.76 -52.85 45.53
CA GLY A 20 27.55 -52.53 44.77
C GLY A 20 27.73 -52.53 43.25
N GLN A 21 26.77 -51.93 42.53
CA GLN A 21 26.78 -51.87 41.07
C GLN A 21 27.70 -50.73 40.56
N LEU A 22 28.74 -51.09 39.82
CA LEU A 22 29.59 -50.15 39.10
C LEU A 22 29.14 -50.05 37.64
N THR A 23 28.77 -48.84 37.20
CA THR A 23 28.43 -48.58 35.78
C THR A 23 29.53 -47.74 35.15
N LEU A 24 30.10 -48.21 34.05
CA LEU A 24 31.13 -47.51 33.29
C LEU A 24 30.58 -47.18 31.90
N GLY A 25 30.55 -45.89 31.55
CA GLY A 25 30.16 -45.41 30.22
C GLY A 25 31.37 -44.95 29.43
N PHE A 26 31.44 -45.34 28.16
CA PHE A 26 32.50 -44.91 27.23
C PHE A 26 31.87 -44.56 25.88
N GLU A 27 32.31 -43.46 25.29
CA GLU A 27 32.00 -43.11 23.89
C GLU A 27 33.25 -43.38 23.05
N LEU A 28 33.08 -44.14 21.98
CA LEU A 28 34.18 -44.56 21.12
C LEU A 28 33.92 -44.02 19.72
N GLU A 29 34.64 -42.94 19.38
CA GLU A 29 34.56 -42.31 18.07
C GLU A 29 35.49 -43.02 17.09
N MET A 30 34.94 -43.46 15.96
CA MET A 30 35.73 -44.07 14.89
C MET A 30 36.26 -43.01 13.95
N LYS A 31 37.59 -42.85 13.91
CA LYS A 31 38.28 -41.83 13.11
C LYS A 31 38.71 -42.29 11.71
N GLU A 32 38.63 -43.59 11.42
CA GLU A 32 39.07 -44.15 10.13
C GLU A 32 37.99 -43.99 9.05
N GLN A 33 38.40 -43.49 7.87
CA GLN A 33 37.52 -43.15 6.75
C GLN A 33 37.60 -44.16 5.57
N ALA A 34 38.15 -45.36 5.79
CA ALA A 34 38.26 -46.38 4.75
C ALA A 34 37.14 -47.43 4.88
N PHE A 35 36.32 -47.60 3.84
CA PHE A 35 35.20 -48.57 3.81
C PHE A 35 35.39 -49.61 2.69
N PRO A 36 34.91 -50.85 2.85
CA PRO A 36 34.16 -51.38 4.00
C PRO A 36 35.06 -51.64 5.22
N LEU A 37 34.54 -51.39 6.41
CA LEU A 37 35.28 -51.55 7.67
C LEU A 37 34.64 -52.63 8.53
N ALA A 38 35.45 -53.58 8.99
CA ALA A 38 35.03 -54.63 9.91
C ALA A 38 35.37 -54.24 11.35
N VAL A 39 34.36 -54.04 12.18
CA VAL A 39 34.51 -53.61 13.58
C VAL A 39 34.11 -54.75 14.50
N ALA A 40 35.00 -55.12 15.42
CA ALA A 40 34.72 -56.10 16.46
C ALA A 40 34.60 -55.41 17.82
N VAL A 41 33.46 -55.58 18.48
CA VAL A 41 33.17 -54.99 19.79
C VAL A 41 32.97 -56.10 20.83
N SER A 42 33.63 -55.96 21.98
CA SER A 42 33.52 -56.85 23.14
C SER A 42 33.52 -56.04 24.43
N LEU A 43 32.98 -56.61 25.52
CA LEU A 43 33.00 -55.94 26.82
C LEU A 43 34.44 -55.80 27.37
N PRO A 44 34.78 -54.67 28.01
CA PRO A 44 36.00 -54.57 28.80
C PRO A 44 35.92 -55.50 30.01
N VAL A 45 37.02 -56.17 30.33
CA VAL A 45 37.07 -57.13 31.46
C VAL A 45 37.36 -56.40 32.77
N VAL A 46 36.42 -56.42 33.70
CA VAL A 46 36.62 -55.93 35.07
C VAL A 46 37.14 -57.07 35.94
N ARG A 47 38.30 -56.89 36.58
CA ARG A 47 38.83 -57.91 37.50
C ARG A 47 38.00 -57.92 38.79
N GLU A 48 37.78 -59.10 39.37
CA GLU A 48 37.08 -59.31 40.66
C GLU A 48 35.56 -59.04 40.68
N ALA A 49 34.94 -58.72 39.54
CA ALA A 49 33.49 -58.62 39.43
C ALA A 49 32.83 -59.98 39.14
N ASN A 50 31.91 -60.41 40.01
CA ASN A 50 31.19 -61.69 39.90
C ASN A 50 30.27 -61.79 38.67
N VAL A 51 29.68 -60.67 38.24
CA VAL A 51 28.79 -60.60 37.08
C VAL A 51 29.14 -59.36 36.26
N GLN A 52 29.33 -59.55 34.95
CA GLN A 52 29.65 -58.47 34.02
C GLN A 52 28.70 -58.54 32.84
N THR A 53 27.84 -57.53 32.75
CA THR A 53 26.94 -57.31 31.62
C THR A 53 27.17 -55.90 31.12
N GLY A 54 26.85 -55.66 29.85
CA GLY A 54 26.90 -54.30 29.32
C GLY A 54 25.89 -54.09 28.22
N ASP A 55 25.48 -52.85 28.07
CA ASP A 55 24.59 -52.41 27.03
C ASP A 55 25.44 -51.59 26.03
N LEU A 56 25.29 -51.90 24.73
CA LEU A 56 25.98 -51.27 23.62
C LEU A 56 24.94 -50.60 22.74
N ASP A 57 25.01 -49.28 22.65
CA ASP A 57 24.17 -48.47 21.77
C ASP A 57 25.03 -47.99 20.59
N ILE A 58 24.62 -48.32 19.36
CA ILE A 58 25.36 -47.99 18.12
C ILE A 58 24.63 -46.86 17.41
N LEU A 59 25.28 -45.71 17.33
CA LEU A 59 24.86 -44.57 16.53
C LEU A 59 25.43 -44.72 15.12
N ILE A 60 24.57 -44.76 14.10
CA ILE A 60 24.99 -44.85 12.70
C ILE A 60 24.89 -43.44 12.09
N PRO A 61 26.01 -42.84 11.65
CA PRO A 61 25.97 -41.59 10.91
C PRO A 61 25.17 -41.77 9.61
N SER A 62 24.44 -40.73 9.22
CA SER A 62 23.76 -40.69 7.93
C SER A 62 24.74 -40.98 6.79
N GLY A 63 24.35 -41.87 5.87
CA GLY A 63 25.20 -42.26 4.72
C GLY A 63 26.01 -43.53 4.88
N LEU A 64 25.92 -44.20 6.04
CA LEU A 64 26.53 -45.49 6.29
C LEU A 64 25.46 -46.53 6.59
N VAL A 65 25.71 -47.77 6.16
CA VAL A 65 24.92 -48.94 6.54
C VAL A 65 25.81 -49.87 7.35
N VAL A 66 25.31 -50.28 8.51
CA VAL A 66 25.96 -51.27 9.35
C VAL A 66 25.23 -52.59 9.23
N GLU A 67 25.88 -53.56 8.60
CA GLU A 67 25.43 -54.94 8.52
C GLU A 67 26.00 -55.73 9.70
N GLN A 68 25.17 -56.58 10.30
CA GLN A 68 25.60 -57.46 11.39
C GLN A 68 26.12 -58.75 10.77
N SER A 69 27.42 -59.03 10.93
CA SER A 69 28.03 -60.23 10.36
C SER A 69 28.05 -61.40 11.35
N LYS A 70 28.26 -61.14 12.65
CA LYS A 70 28.27 -62.19 13.69
C LYS A 70 27.92 -61.64 15.08
N VAL A 71 27.12 -62.38 15.84
CA VAL A 71 26.78 -62.06 17.24
C VAL A 71 26.93 -63.32 18.10
N GLU A 72 27.82 -63.27 19.09
CA GLU A 72 28.07 -64.36 20.04
C GLU A 72 27.85 -63.83 21.47
N GLY A 73 27.01 -64.51 22.27
CA GLY A 73 26.78 -64.14 23.67
C GLY A 73 25.98 -62.83 23.91
N ALA A 74 25.57 -62.12 22.86
CA ALA A 74 24.81 -60.87 22.94
C ALA A 74 23.34 -61.04 22.50
N GLN A 75 22.46 -60.20 23.03
CA GLN A 75 21.04 -60.13 22.63
C GLN A 75 20.70 -58.72 22.12
N ARG A 76 20.05 -58.62 20.96
CA ARG A 76 19.59 -57.33 20.42
C ARG A 76 18.49 -56.72 21.30
N ARG A 77 18.62 -55.43 21.60
CA ARG A 77 17.61 -54.61 22.29
C ARG A 77 16.79 -53.84 21.26
N ARG A 78 15.49 -53.66 21.53
CA ARG A 78 14.62 -52.81 20.71
C ARG A 78 15.00 -51.35 20.94
N VAL A 79 15.14 -50.57 19.87
CA VAL A 79 15.35 -49.12 19.94
C VAL A 79 14.12 -48.40 19.40
N ALA A 80 13.86 -47.19 19.90
CA ALA A 80 12.81 -46.31 19.39
C ALA A 80 13.13 -45.91 17.93
N SER A 81 12.10 -45.84 17.08
CA SER A 81 12.25 -45.64 15.63
C SER A 81 12.38 -44.18 15.20
N ASP A 82 12.53 -43.23 16.12
CA ASP A 82 12.60 -41.81 15.79
C ASP A 82 13.96 -41.43 15.22
N VAL A 83 13.94 -40.84 14.02
CA VAL A 83 15.09 -40.58 13.14
C VAL A 83 15.79 -39.24 13.47
N ALA A 84 15.74 -38.81 14.74
CA ALA A 84 16.47 -37.62 15.17
C ALA A 84 17.93 -37.98 15.49
N GLY A 85 18.87 -37.09 15.14
CA GLY A 85 20.28 -37.26 15.47
C GLY A 85 20.47 -37.50 16.97
N GLY A 86 21.18 -38.57 17.33
CA GLY A 86 21.43 -38.97 18.72
C GLY A 86 20.66 -40.21 19.21
N VAL A 87 19.81 -40.83 18.38
CA VAL A 87 19.13 -42.11 18.71
C VAL A 87 19.91 -43.30 18.16
N ALA A 88 20.14 -44.33 18.98
CA ALA A 88 20.86 -45.55 18.59
C ALA A 88 20.12 -46.29 17.45
N ALA A 89 20.79 -46.51 16.33
CA ALA A 89 20.19 -47.25 15.21
C ALA A 89 20.05 -48.75 15.54
N THR A 90 20.99 -49.29 16.32
CA THR A 90 20.91 -50.65 16.88
C THR A 90 21.48 -50.67 18.28
N ALA A 91 20.90 -51.51 19.16
CA ALA A 91 21.37 -51.69 20.53
C ALA A 91 21.50 -53.17 20.87
N PHE A 92 22.47 -53.51 21.72
CA PHE A 92 22.75 -54.88 22.15
C PHE A 92 23.00 -54.95 23.66
N ARG A 93 22.57 -56.04 24.28
CA ARG A 93 22.96 -56.41 25.65
C ARG A 93 23.95 -57.58 25.58
N LEU A 94 25.16 -57.35 26.01
CA LEU A 94 26.26 -58.31 26.13
C LEU A 94 26.14 -59.00 27.50
N ARG A 95 26.05 -60.33 27.53
CA ARG A 95 25.74 -61.11 28.75
C ARG A 95 26.96 -61.56 29.53
N SER A 96 28.12 -61.56 28.89
CA SER A 96 29.38 -62.04 29.48
C SER A 96 30.58 -61.34 28.82
N PRO A 97 31.76 -61.34 29.47
CA PRO A 97 32.99 -60.81 28.88
C PRO A 97 33.44 -61.55 27.61
N GLU A 98 32.93 -62.75 27.37
CA GLU A 98 33.19 -63.53 26.13
C GLU A 98 32.28 -63.12 24.97
N SER A 99 31.29 -62.26 25.22
CA SER A 99 30.34 -61.81 24.19
C SER A 99 31.05 -60.94 23.15
N ARG A 100 30.84 -61.23 21.87
CA ARG A 100 31.47 -60.56 20.73
C ARG A 100 30.44 -60.20 19.67
N ILE A 101 30.55 -58.98 19.15
CA ILE A 101 29.75 -58.51 18.02
C ILE A 101 30.71 -58.11 16.90
N GLN A 102 30.46 -58.61 15.69
CA GLN A 102 31.14 -58.19 14.48
C GLN A 102 30.16 -57.41 13.60
N LEU A 103 30.59 -56.20 13.24
CA LEU A 103 29.84 -55.25 12.43
C LEU A 103 30.62 -55.01 11.13
N LEU A 104 29.90 -54.97 10.02
CA LEU A 104 30.45 -54.59 8.72
C LEU A 104 29.83 -53.24 8.34
N VAL A 105 30.65 -52.20 8.30
CA VAL A 105 30.22 -50.86 7.93
C VAL A 105 30.48 -50.66 6.44
N LYS A 106 29.42 -50.36 5.68
CA LYS A 106 29.43 -50.09 4.24
C LYS A 106 28.93 -48.67 3.97
N GLU A 107 29.37 -48.09 2.86
CA GLU A 107 28.80 -46.83 2.36
C GLU A 107 27.47 -47.08 1.68
N THR A 108 26.52 -46.17 1.90
CA THR A 108 25.31 -46.12 1.07
C THR A 108 25.51 -45.16 -0.07
N GLU A 109 25.14 -45.57 -1.27
CA GLU A 109 25.03 -44.67 -2.42
C GLU A 109 24.06 -43.52 -2.08
N ALA A 110 24.51 -42.29 -2.31
CA ALA A 110 23.70 -41.11 -2.11
C ALA A 110 22.69 -40.97 -3.25
N GLN A 111 21.42 -40.73 -2.89
CA GLN A 111 20.39 -40.31 -3.85
C GLN A 111 20.04 -38.86 -3.57
N TYR A 112 20.21 -37.99 -4.58
CA TYR A 112 20.04 -36.56 -4.41
C TYR A 112 19.35 -35.92 -5.62
N ILE A 113 18.69 -34.78 -5.36
CA ILE A 113 18.19 -33.87 -6.37
C ILE A 113 19.17 -32.71 -6.45
N PHE A 114 19.33 -32.17 -7.66
CA PHE A 114 20.34 -31.17 -7.96
C PHE A 114 19.75 -30.10 -8.87
N THR A 115 20.04 -28.84 -8.59
CA THR A 115 19.78 -27.71 -9.51
C THR A 115 21.03 -26.85 -9.62
N GLN A 116 21.32 -26.39 -10.84
CA GLN A 116 22.48 -25.56 -11.15
C GLN A 116 22.04 -24.21 -11.68
N GLU A 117 22.62 -23.16 -11.11
CA GLU A 117 22.45 -21.79 -11.56
C GLU A 117 23.83 -21.15 -11.76
N LEU A 118 24.00 -20.49 -12.90
CA LEU A 118 25.20 -19.70 -13.21
C LEU A 118 24.81 -18.24 -13.16
N GLU A 119 25.57 -17.41 -12.46
CA GLU A 119 25.36 -15.97 -12.38
C GLU A 119 26.60 -15.26 -12.92
N LEU A 120 26.40 -14.44 -13.95
CA LEU A 120 27.44 -13.66 -14.59
C LEU A 120 27.24 -12.19 -14.22
N LYS A 121 28.29 -11.59 -13.67
CA LYS A 121 28.28 -10.20 -13.21
C LYS A 121 29.52 -9.45 -13.69
N PRO A 122 29.34 -8.27 -14.29
CA PRO A 122 30.45 -7.42 -14.71
C PRO A 122 31.16 -6.78 -13.49
N GLU A 123 32.48 -6.86 -13.45
CA GLU A 123 33.34 -6.24 -12.45
C GLU A 123 34.45 -5.45 -13.14
N GLY A 124 34.20 -4.16 -13.40
CA GLY A 124 35.11 -3.34 -14.21
C GLY A 124 35.30 -3.91 -15.62
N ASN A 125 36.54 -4.23 -16.00
CA ASN A 125 36.89 -4.88 -17.27
C ASN A 125 36.98 -6.42 -17.17
N SER A 126 36.43 -7.00 -16.10
CA SER A 126 36.36 -8.45 -15.91
C SER A 126 34.93 -8.92 -15.76
N VAL A 127 34.72 -10.20 -16.01
CA VAL A 127 33.44 -10.87 -15.77
C VAL A 127 33.64 -11.84 -14.61
N SER A 128 32.85 -11.65 -13.55
CA SER A 128 32.75 -12.61 -12.46
C SER A 128 31.66 -13.64 -12.79
N LEU A 129 31.97 -14.91 -12.56
CA LEU A 129 31.08 -16.05 -12.69
C LEU A 129 30.89 -16.66 -11.31
N LEU A 130 29.65 -16.67 -10.83
CA LEU A 130 29.23 -17.39 -9.63
C LEU A 130 28.46 -18.64 -10.07
N MET A 131 29.00 -19.81 -9.76
CA MET A 131 28.35 -21.09 -9.95
C MET A 131 27.69 -21.49 -8.65
N ARG A 132 26.39 -21.75 -8.67
CA ARG A 132 25.64 -22.23 -7.51
C ARG A 132 25.02 -23.58 -7.82
N TRP A 133 25.31 -24.53 -6.93
CA TRP A 133 24.78 -25.89 -6.96
C TRP A 133 23.93 -26.11 -5.72
N ASN A 134 22.61 -26.21 -5.89
CA ASN A 134 21.71 -26.53 -4.79
C ASN A 134 21.45 -28.04 -4.83
N VAL A 135 21.89 -28.72 -3.77
CA VAL A 135 21.85 -30.18 -3.64
C VAL A 135 20.90 -30.54 -2.50
N ASN A 136 19.96 -31.43 -2.77
CA ASN A 136 19.07 -31.99 -1.76
C ASN A 136 19.27 -33.51 -1.71
N VAL A 137 19.96 -33.98 -0.67
CA VAL A 137 20.23 -35.40 -0.44
C VAL A 137 19.01 -36.06 0.19
N LEU A 138 18.29 -36.86 -0.61
CA LEU A 138 17.08 -37.57 -0.19
C LEU A 138 17.41 -38.83 0.61
N ARG A 139 18.52 -39.50 0.29
CA ARG A 139 18.98 -40.73 0.95
C ARG A 139 20.50 -40.81 0.94
N GLY A 140 21.09 -41.31 2.02
CA GLY A 140 22.55 -41.47 2.14
C GLY A 140 23.26 -40.18 2.56
N SER A 141 24.52 -40.03 2.15
CA SER A 141 25.31 -38.81 2.38
C SER A 141 26.27 -38.56 1.22
N LEU A 142 26.50 -37.32 0.86
CA LEU A 142 27.43 -36.95 -0.21
C LEU A 142 28.79 -36.52 0.38
N LEU A 143 29.88 -37.11 -0.10
CA LEU A 143 31.26 -36.74 0.29
C LEU A 143 32.00 -36.01 -0.84
N GLU A 144 31.71 -36.36 -2.09
CA GLU A 144 32.32 -35.76 -3.27
C GLU A 144 31.28 -35.55 -4.35
N LEU A 145 31.43 -34.46 -5.12
CA LEU A 145 30.61 -34.14 -6.28
C LEU A 145 31.52 -34.03 -7.52
N PRO A 146 31.49 -35.00 -8.46
CA PRO A 146 32.29 -34.94 -9.68
C PRO A 146 31.67 -33.99 -10.70
N LEU A 147 32.46 -33.03 -11.16
CA LEU A 147 32.09 -32.01 -12.14
C LEU A 147 32.97 -32.14 -13.39
N GLN A 148 32.35 -32.05 -14.56
CA GLN A 148 33.03 -31.90 -15.84
C GLN A 148 33.26 -30.40 -16.09
N TRP A 149 34.52 -29.98 -16.01
CA TRP A 149 34.93 -28.61 -16.33
C TRP A 149 36.35 -28.60 -16.92
N PRO A 150 36.50 -28.47 -18.25
CA PRO A 150 37.78 -28.56 -18.94
C PRO A 150 38.83 -27.61 -18.39
N GLN A 151 40.07 -28.10 -18.26
CA GLN A 151 41.21 -27.29 -17.79
C GLN A 151 41.37 -25.99 -18.59
N ALA A 152 41.20 -26.02 -19.92
CA ALA A 152 41.27 -24.83 -20.76
C ALA A 152 40.24 -23.75 -20.38
N MET A 153 39.06 -24.14 -19.89
CA MET A 153 38.05 -23.19 -19.41
C MET A 153 38.43 -22.63 -18.03
N ARG A 154 39.01 -23.45 -17.16
CA ARG A 154 39.49 -23.04 -15.84
C ARG A 154 40.66 -22.05 -15.91
N GLU A 155 41.49 -22.17 -16.94
CA GLU A 155 42.57 -21.20 -17.19
C GLU A 155 42.05 -19.83 -17.64
N ILE A 156 40.95 -19.79 -18.39
CA ILE A 156 40.26 -18.54 -18.77
C ILE A 156 39.57 -17.92 -17.54
N TRP A 157 38.92 -18.75 -16.73
CA TRP A 157 38.15 -18.36 -15.56
C TRP A 157 38.94 -18.62 -14.27
N GLY A 158 39.77 -17.66 -13.88
CA GLY A 158 40.61 -17.77 -12.68
C GLY A 158 39.79 -17.85 -11.38
N LEU A 159 40.19 -18.72 -10.47
CA LEU A 159 39.60 -18.90 -9.14
C LEU A 159 39.90 -17.68 -8.22
N LEU A 160 38.97 -17.34 -7.31
CA LEU A 160 39.03 -16.18 -6.41
C LEU A 160 39.18 -16.59 -4.91
N PRO A 161 39.91 -15.83 -4.06
CA PRO A 161 40.15 -16.22 -2.67
C PRO A 161 38.85 -16.45 -1.86
N GLY A 162 38.69 -17.65 -1.27
CA GLY A 162 37.45 -18.08 -0.59
C GLY A 162 36.54 -18.98 -1.43
N ASP A 163 37.15 -19.69 -2.39
CA ASP A 163 36.56 -20.22 -3.61
C ASP A 163 35.29 -21.04 -3.49
N ILE A 164 35.12 -21.88 -2.46
CA ILE A 164 33.92 -22.70 -2.30
C ILE A 164 33.25 -22.39 -0.97
N VAL A 165 32.08 -21.76 -1.03
CA VAL A 165 31.25 -21.50 0.15
C VAL A 165 30.14 -22.54 0.18
N LEU A 166 30.11 -23.35 1.25
CA LEU A 166 28.92 -24.15 1.58
C LEU A 166 27.99 -23.29 2.42
N GLN A 167 26.81 -22.97 1.88
CA GLN A 167 25.76 -22.34 2.68
C GLN A 167 24.86 -23.42 3.26
N ARG A 168 25.01 -23.63 4.57
CA ARG A 168 24.04 -24.29 5.43
C ARG A 168 23.44 -23.22 6.34
N GLN A 169 22.21 -23.43 6.82
CA GLN A 169 21.73 -22.70 8.02
C GLN A 169 22.83 -22.70 9.11
N PRO A 170 22.99 -21.60 9.85
CA PRO A 170 24.26 -20.88 10.00
C PRO A 170 25.42 -21.77 10.49
N GLY A 171 26.36 -22.03 9.58
CA GLY A 171 27.64 -22.69 9.84
C GLY A 171 28.38 -22.93 8.54
N THR A 172 29.49 -22.23 8.32
CA THR A 172 30.35 -22.40 7.13
C THR A 172 31.27 -23.60 7.34
N SER A 173 30.95 -24.75 6.75
CA SER A 173 31.93 -25.81 6.52
C SER A 173 32.65 -25.54 5.19
N GLY A 174 33.93 -25.90 5.08
CA GLY A 174 34.70 -25.75 3.84
C GLY A 174 34.49 -26.91 2.87
N ALA A 175 34.65 -26.65 1.57
CA ALA A 175 34.84 -27.68 0.54
C ALA A 175 36.14 -27.38 -0.22
N VAL A 176 36.74 -28.42 -0.81
CA VAL A 176 38.01 -28.34 -1.52
C VAL A 176 37.82 -28.89 -2.94
N LEU A 177 38.33 -28.16 -3.92
CA LEU A 177 38.36 -28.60 -5.31
C LEU A 177 39.62 -29.45 -5.54
N ARG A 178 39.47 -30.65 -6.11
CA ARG A 178 40.58 -31.55 -6.46
C ARG A 178 40.53 -31.87 -7.95
N ASP A 179 41.70 -31.90 -8.58
CA ASP A 179 41.85 -32.41 -9.93
C ASP A 179 41.86 -33.94 -9.93
N VAL A 180 41.23 -34.54 -10.94
CA VAL A 180 41.25 -36.00 -11.12
C VAL A 180 42.50 -36.39 -11.90
N GLU A 181 43.39 -37.17 -11.28
CA GLU A 181 44.62 -37.64 -11.93
C GLU A 181 44.32 -38.41 -13.23
N GLY A 182 44.92 -37.97 -14.34
CA GLY A 182 44.73 -38.58 -15.66
C GLY A 182 43.47 -38.16 -16.42
N GLN A 183 42.63 -37.26 -15.87
CA GLN A 183 41.41 -36.76 -16.53
C GLN A 183 41.32 -35.22 -16.44
N PRO A 184 41.90 -34.47 -17.38
CA PRO A 184 41.99 -33.00 -17.31
C PRO A 184 40.63 -32.27 -17.40
N ASP A 185 39.59 -32.97 -17.89
CA ASP A 185 38.23 -32.44 -18.02
C ASP A 185 37.39 -32.59 -16.76
N TRP A 186 37.89 -33.31 -15.75
CA TRP A 186 37.14 -33.66 -14.56
C TRP A 186 37.80 -33.09 -13.31
N ILE A 187 36.95 -32.52 -12.46
CA ILE A 187 37.29 -32.05 -11.12
C ILE A 187 36.32 -32.66 -10.12
N THR A 188 36.77 -32.85 -8.89
CA THR A 188 35.92 -33.32 -7.79
C THR A 188 35.84 -32.24 -6.72
N LEU A 189 34.62 -31.89 -6.35
CA LEU A 189 34.35 -31.02 -5.22
C LEU A 189 34.21 -31.93 -3.99
N THR A 190 35.25 -31.98 -3.16
CA THR A 190 35.32 -32.81 -1.95
C THR A 190 34.87 -31.98 -0.74
N PHE A 191 33.85 -32.46 -0.01
CA PHE A 191 33.37 -31.81 1.21
C PHE A 191 34.22 -32.27 2.41
N LEU A 192 34.53 -31.36 3.35
CA LEU A 192 35.28 -31.71 4.57
C LEU A 192 34.50 -32.64 5.50
N GLU A 193 33.16 -32.53 5.49
CA GLU A 193 32.23 -33.38 6.22
C GLU A 193 31.17 -33.94 5.27
N ARG A 194 30.61 -35.10 5.62
CA ARG A 194 29.54 -35.75 4.86
C ARG A 194 28.27 -34.89 4.87
N GLN A 195 27.81 -34.51 3.69
CA GLN A 195 26.65 -33.64 3.52
C GLN A 195 25.35 -34.45 3.45
N THR A 196 24.33 -33.98 4.17
CA THR A 196 23.00 -34.61 4.29
C THR A 196 21.92 -33.54 4.31
N GLY A 197 20.76 -33.85 3.73
CA GLY A 197 19.66 -32.89 3.55
C GLY A 197 19.95 -31.86 2.45
N GLU A 198 19.39 -30.67 2.59
CA GLU A 198 19.55 -29.55 1.65
C GLU A 198 20.77 -28.69 1.99
N PHE A 199 21.61 -28.45 0.99
CA PHE A 199 22.75 -27.54 1.08
C PHE A 199 23.03 -26.90 -0.29
N SER A 200 23.71 -25.75 -0.30
CA SER A 200 24.22 -25.15 -1.54
C SER A 200 25.73 -24.99 -1.50
N ALA A 201 26.37 -25.27 -2.64
CA ALA A 201 27.78 -25.03 -2.87
C ALA A 201 27.93 -23.90 -3.91
N GLU A 202 28.71 -22.87 -3.56
CA GLU A 202 28.97 -21.73 -4.43
C GLU A 202 30.44 -21.67 -4.80
N LEU A 203 30.75 -21.60 -6.10
CA LEU A 203 32.10 -21.38 -6.63
C LEU A 203 32.19 -20.05 -7.37
N ARG A 204 33.20 -19.24 -7.06
CA ARG A 204 33.40 -17.91 -7.67
C ARG A 204 34.64 -17.89 -8.56
N CYS A 205 34.48 -17.40 -9.77
CA CYS A 205 35.57 -17.26 -10.74
C CYS A 205 35.55 -15.86 -11.36
N LEU A 206 36.71 -15.43 -11.86
CA LEU A 206 36.89 -14.15 -12.52
C LEU A 206 37.70 -14.34 -13.79
N ALA A 207 37.11 -13.97 -14.92
CA ALA A 207 37.80 -13.87 -16.20
C ALA A 207 38.14 -12.41 -16.49
N LYS A 208 39.41 -12.11 -16.70
CA LYS A 208 39.84 -10.79 -17.19
C LYS A 208 39.65 -10.74 -18.70
N GLN A 209 38.98 -9.70 -19.18
CA GLN A 209 38.87 -9.44 -20.60
C GLN A 209 39.96 -8.45 -20.99
N GLU A 210 40.80 -8.82 -21.95
CA GLU A 210 41.79 -7.89 -22.51
C GLU A 210 41.06 -6.69 -23.13
N ALA A 211 41.63 -5.50 -23.00
CA ALA A 211 40.95 -4.19 -23.16
C ALA A 211 40.54 -3.81 -24.60
N THR A 212 40.32 -4.79 -25.48
CA THR A 212 39.66 -4.61 -26.79
C THR A 212 38.16 -4.83 -26.64
N ALA A 213 37.37 -3.84 -27.05
CA ALA A 213 35.92 -3.74 -26.81
C ALA A 213 35.03 -4.86 -27.41
N ASP A 214 35.64 -5.87 -28.06
CA ASP A 214 34.99 -7.00 -28.73
C ASP A 214 35.63 -8.36 -28.37
N ALA A 215 36.50 -8.44 -27.35
CA ALA A 215 37.06 -9.73 -26.95
C ALA A 215 35.94 -10.66 -26.42
N VAL A 216 35.84 -11.88 -26.96
CA VAL A 216 34.79 -12.84 -26.60
C VAL A 216 35.39 -13.90 -25.68
N LEU A 217 34.81 -14.06 -24.49
CA LEU A 217 35.17 -15.11 -23.54
C LEU A 217 34.37 -16.38 -23.84
N SER A 218 35.05 -17.53 -23.83
CA SER A 218 34.39 -18.83 -23.96
C SER A 218 33.98 -19.34 -22.58
N LEU A 219 32.73 -19.79 -22.45
CA LEU A 219 32.18 -20.37 -21.23
C LEU A 219 31.51 -21.70 -21.55
N LEU A 220 32.16 -22.81 -21.21
CA LEU A 220 31.48 -24.10 -21.12
C LEU A 220 30.85 -24.24 -19.74
N CYS A 221 29.54 -24.44 -19.69
CA CYS A 221 28.82 -24.65 -18.43
C CYS A 221 29.33 -25.93 -17.76
N PRO A 222 29.84 -25.88 -16.52
CA PRO A 222 30.31 -27.08 -15.83
C PRO A 222 29.12 -28.01 -15.55
N GLN A 223 29.30 -29.32 -15.72
CA GLN A 223 28.20 -30.29 -15.57
C GLN A 223 28.51 -31.32 -14.49
N VAL A 224 27.53 -31.71 -13.68
CA VAL A 224 27.68 -32.86 -12.78
C VAL A 224 27.59 -34.14 -13.57
N ARG A 225 28.44 -35.13 -13.24
CA ARG A 225 28.52 -36.43 -13.94
C ARG A 225 27.17 -37.12 -14.16
N GLU A 226 26.27 -37.04 -13.19
CA GLU A 226 24.95 -37.70 -13.24
C GLU A 226 23.90 -36.95 -14.10
N ARG A 227 24.19 -35.72 -14.51
CA ARG A 227 23.26 -34.83 -15.26
C ARG A 227 23.88 -34.21 -16.51
N THR A 228 24.83 -34.92 -17.12
CA THR A 228 25.42 -34.47 -18.40
C THR A 228 24.33 -34.21 -19.44
N GLY A 229 24.38 -33.04 -20.10
CA GLY A 229 23.43 -32.65 -21.15
C GLY A 229 22.09 -32.04 -20.69
N GLN A 230 21.90 -31.73 -19.39
CA GLN A 230 20.66 -31.10 -18.90
C GLN A 230 20.69 -29.55 -18.97
N PRO A 231 19.54 -28.88 -19.18
CA PRO A 231 19.51 -27.43 -19.32
C PRO A 231 19.96 -26.69 -18.06
N VAL A 232 20.71 -25.59 -18.26
CA VAL A 232 21.29 -24.76 -17.20
C VAL A 232 20.64 -23.38 -17.19
N THR A 233 20.36 -22.84 -15.99
CA THR A 233 19.84 -21.47 -15.85
C THR A 233 21.00 -20.50 -15.69
N ILE A 234 21.04 -19.47 -16.54
CA ILE A 234 22.06 -18.42 -16.54
C ILE A 234 21.39 -17.10 -16.17
N ARG A 235 21.86 -16.48 -15.10
CA ARG A 235 21.45 -15.15 -14.64
C ARG A 235 22.49 -14.13 -15.06
N LEU A 236 22.05 -13.11 -15.77
CA LEU A 236 22.88 -11.99 -16.20
C LEU A 236 22.58 -10.79 -15.32
N LEU A 237 23.57 -10.39 -14.53
CA LEU A 237 23.55 -9.10 -13.85
C LEU A 237 24.10 -8.02 -14.77
N GLN A 238 23.42 -6.87 -14.78
CA GLN A 238 23.87 -5.70 -15.52
C GLN A 238 24.57 -4.74 -14.55
N SER A 239 25.69 -4.15 -15.00
CA SER A 239 26.28 -2.99 -14.35
C SER A 239 26.02 -1.76 -15.20
N ASP A 240 25.85 -0.66 -14.50
CA ASP A 240 25.92 0.73 -14.93
C ASP A 240 26.90 1.03 -16.08
N GLN A 241 28.08 0.43 -16.06
CA GLN A 241 29.12 0.72 -17.07
C GLN A 241 29.12 -0.28 -18.22
N ASN A 242 28.76 -1.53 -17.93
CA ASN A 242 29.00 -2.66 -18.82
C ASN A 242 27.82 -3.65 -18.80
N ARG A 243 27.40 -4.05 -20.00
CA ARG A 243 26.41 -5.09 -20.25
C ARG A 243 27.11 -6.37 -20.68
N ILE A 244 26.64 -7.50 -20.15
CA ILE A 244 27.05 -8.82 -20.64
C ILE A 244 26.08 -9.26 -21.75
N GLU A 245 26.63 -9.61 -22.91
CA GLU A 245 25.93 -10.27 -24.00
C GLU A 245 26.41 -11.73 -24.09
N ILE A 246 25.45 -12.65 -24.26
CA ILE A 246 25.74 -14.08 -24.44
C ILE A 246 25.20 -14.50 -25.80
N THR A 247 26.04 -15.19 -26.57
CA THR A 247 25.68 -15.80 -27.85
C THR A 247 25.96 -17.29 -27.79
N ALA A 248 24.96 -18.12 -28.14
CA ALA A 248 25.16 -19.55 -28.32
C ALA A 248 25.64 -19.84 -29.76
N PRO A 249 26.64 -20.72 -29.96
CA PRO A 249 27.16 -21.05 -31.29
C PRO A 249 26.19 -21.87 -32.14
N ALA A 250 25.35 -22.71 -31.54
CA ALA A 250 24.18 -23.32 -32.19
C ALA A 250 22.96 -22.40 -31.99
N SER A 251 22.21 -22.17 -33.09
CA SER A 251 20.90 -21.47 -33.22
C SER A 251 20.40 -20.65 -32.02
N ALA A 252 19.93 -19.42 -32.27
CA ALA A 252 19.32 -18.53 -31.28
C ALA A 252 18.21 -19.19 -30.41
N ASP A 253 17.59 -20.29 -30.87
CA ASP A 253 16.58 -21.07 -30.14
C ASP A 253 17.10 -21.82 -28.90
N ALA A 254 18.43 -21.96 -28.74
CA ALA A 254 19.05 -22.64 -27.60
C ALA A 254 19.00 -21.81 -26.31
N LEU A 255 18.83 -20.48 -26.41
CA LEU A 255 18.75 -19.54 -25.28
C LEU A 255 17.33 -18.98 -25.16
N ASN A 256 16.56 -19.46 -24.19
CA ASN A 256 15.20 -18.98 -23.96
C ASN A 256 15.15 -18.04 -22.75
N ALA A 257 14.58 -16.85 -22.92
CA ALA A 257 14.37 -15.93 -21.80
C ALA A 257 13.30 -16.52 -20.84
N ILE A 258 13.63 -16.61 -19.55
CA ILE A 258 12.69 -17.05 -18.52
C ILE A 258 12.30 -15.82 -17.71
N SER A 259 11.00 -15.55 -17.60
CA SER A 259 10.50 -14.57 -16.65
C SER A 259 10.69 -15.11 -15.23
N SER A 260 11.42 -14.39 -14.38
CA SER A 260 11.54 -14.75 -12.97
C SER A 260 10.16 -14.69 -12.30
N ALA A 261 9.60 -15.84 -11.95
CA ALA A 261 8.39 -15.91 -11.14
C ALA A 261 8.74 -15.57 -9.69
N GLY A 262 8.21 -14.45 -9.18
CA GLY A 262 8.24 -14.11 -7.75
C GLY A 262 9.12 -12.92 -7.35
N ALA A 263 8.73 -11.71 -7.74
CA ALA A 263 8.95 -10.54 -6.91
C ALA A 263 7.58 -10.03 -6.48
N GLY A 264 7.23 -10.23 -5.20
CA GLY A 264 6.06 -9.60 -4.60
C GLY A 264 6.21 -8.07 -4.64
N PRO A 265 5.10 -7.32 -4.50
CA PRO A 265 5.15 -5.87 -4.55
C PRO A 265 5.86 -5.32 -3.31
N GLU A 266 6.49 -4.16 -3.47
CA GLU A 266 7.04 -3.31 -2.38
C GLU A 266 8.40 -3.71 -1.80
N THR A 267 9.45 -3.38 -2.53
CA THR A 267 10.62 -2.65 -2.03
C THR A 267 11.39 -2.14 -3.24
N ALA A 268 12.01 -0.97 -3.15
CA ALA A 268 12.78 -0.37 -4.24
C ALA A 268 13.77 -1.40 -4.83
N GLY A 269 13.39 -2.01 -5.95
CA GLY A 269 14.16 -3.07 -6.57
C GLY A 269 15.47 -2.54 -7.14
N PRO A 270 16.44 -3.43 -7.43
CA PRO A 270 17.65 -3.03 -8.13
C PRO A 270 17.28 -2.34 -9.45
N VAL A 271 17.93 -1.20 -9.73
CA VAL A 271 17.71 -0.34 -10.91
C VAL A 271 17.75 -1.10 -12.23
N ASN A 272 18.41 -2.27 -12.27
CA ASN A 272 18.41 -3.20 -13.40
C ASN A 272 18.02 -4.61 -12.93
N PRO A 273 16.86 -5.16 -13.33
CA PRO A 273 16.48 -6.52 -12.95
C PRO A 273 17.41 -7.56 -13.62
N PRO A 274 17.77 -8.65 -12.91
CA PRO A 274 18.57 -9.73 -13.49
C PRO A 274 17.83 -10.35 -14.68
N ARG A 275 18.55 -10.56 -15.79
CA ARG A 275 17.99 -11.26 -16.96
C ARG A 275 18.30 -12.75 -16.85
N SER A 276 17.28 -13.58 -16.72
CA SER A 276 17.41 -15.04 -16.64
C SER A 276 17.22 -15.70 -18.01
N LEU A 277 18.15 -16.57 -18.38
CA LEU A 277 18.16 -17.34 -19.63
C LEU A 277 18.23 -18.84 -19.30
N LEU A 278 17.43 -19.65 -19.98
CA LEU A 278 17.56 -21.11 -19.99
C LEU A 278 18.45 -21.50 -21.17
N TYR A 279 19.58 -22.13 -20.89
CA TYR A 279 20.43 -22.70 -21.92
C TYR A 279 20.18 -24.20 -22.05
N ARG A 280 19.78 -24.66 -23.24
CA ARG A 280 19.36 -26.05 -23.47
C ARG A 280 20.51 -27.02 -23.76
N ASP A 281 21.61 -26.53 -24.33
CA ASP A 281 22.70 -27.36 -24.85
C ASP A 281 24.03 -27.10 -24.12
N PRO A 282 24.15 -27.42 -22.82
CA PRO A 282 25.32 -27.08 -21.99
C PRO A 282 26.64 -27.73 -22.42
N GLU A 283 26.63 -28.64 -23.41
CA GLU A 283 27.82 -29.31 -23.96
C GLU A 283 28.59 -28.42 -24.94
N GLN A 284 27.98 -27.33 -25.42
CA GLN A 284 28.64 -26.37 -26.29
C GLN A 284 29.09 -25.12 -25.51
N PRO A 285 30.25 -24.53 -25.85
CA PRO A 285 30.72 -23.33 -25.19
C PRO A 285 29.90 -22.11 -25.59
N LEU A 286 29.46 -21.32 -24.62
CA LEU A 286 28.84 -20.02 -24.81
C LEU A 286 29.88 -18.93 -25.05
N LEU A 287 29.53 -17.96 -25.90
CA LEU A 287 30.33 -16.79 -26.16
C LEU A 287 29.83 -15.63 -25.32
N VAL A 288 30.64 -15.16 -24.37
CA VAL A 288 30.33 -14.08 -23.45
C VAL A 288 31.12 -12.84 -23.84
N SER A 289 30.44 -11.73 -24.14
CA SER A 289 31.09 -10.45 -24.45
C SER A 289 30.60 -9.36 -23.51
N LEU A 290 31.53 -8.47 -23.12
CA LEU A 290 31.24 -7.29 -22.32
C LEU A 290 31.14 -6.07 -23.24
N ARG A 291 29.96 -5.48 -23.34
CA ARG A 291 29.70 -4.24 -24.07
C ARG A 291 29.66 -3.08 -23.10
N LYS A 292 30.31 -1.96 -23.43
CA LYS A 292 30.11 -0.71 -22.68
C LYS A 292 28.68 -0.22 -22.90
N GLN A 293 28.03 0.21 -21.83
CA GLN A 293 26.72 0.85 -21.91
C GLN A 293 26.92 2.35 -22.12
N ASP A 294 26.26 2.89 -23.15
CA ASP A 294 26.15 4.33 -23.34
C ASP A 294 25.15 4.91 -22.33
N PRO A 295 25.37 6.13 -21.80
CA PRO A 295 24.39 6.80 -20.95
C PRO A 295 23.09 7.00 -21.71
N VAL A 296 21.98 6.49 -21.17
CA VAL A 296 20.65 6.78 -21.69
C VAL A 296 20.11 7.97 -20.89
N VAL A 297 19.96 9.09 -21.58
CA VAL A 297 19.42 10.32 -21.00
C VAL A 297 18.14 10.65 -21.72
N GLU A 298 17.03 10.59 -20.99
CA GLU A 298 15.72 10.96 -21.48
C GLU A 298 15.24 12.23 -20.78
N ALA A 299 14.49 13.08 -21.46
CA ALA A 299 14.05 14.36 -20.91
C ALA A 299 12.57 14.63 -21.13
N ASP A 300 11.90 15.14 -20.10
CA ASP A 300 10.57 15.74 -20.17
C ASP A 300 10.69 17.26 -19.97
N VAL A 301 10.10 18.03 -20.88
CA VAL A 301 10.14 19.49 -20.85
C VAL A 301 8.74 20.03 -20.57
N SER A 302 8.55 20.74 -19.45
CA SER A 302 7.34 21.48 -19.16
C SER A 302 7.63 22.98 -19.15
N THR A 303 6.80 23.77 -19.84
CA THR A 303 6.97 25.22 -19.98
C THR A 303 5.76 25.93 -19.42
N ARG A 304 5.90 26.76 -18.39
CA ARG A 304 4.84 27.62 -17.87
C ARG A 304 4.98 29.04 -18.39
N LEU A 305 3.86 29.61 -18.83
CA LEU A 305 3.76 30.96 -19.40
C LEU A 305 2.98 31.86 -18.44
N ALA A 306 3.49 33.06 -18.19
CA ALA A 306 2.79 34.11 -17.45
C ALA A 306 2.92 35.48 -18.14
N PRO A 307 1.84 36.24 -18.32
CA PRO A 307 1.93 37.60 -18.85
C PRO A 307 2.50 38.57 -17.80
N VAL A 308 3.48 39.39 -18.19
CA VAL A 308 4.10 40.42 -17.35
C VAL A 308 4.07 41.78 -18.08
N ALA A 309 4.19 42.88 -17.35
CA ALA A 309 4.10 44.25 -17.90
C ALA A 309 4.96 44.50 -19.15
N ASN A 310 6.12 43.84 -19.26
CA ASN A 310 7.09 44.04 -20.33
C ASN A 310 7.24 42.82 -21.28
N GLY A 311 6.33 41.84 -21.24
CA GLY A 311 6.40 40.65 -22.11
C GLY A 311 5.76 39.40 -21.52
N LEU A 312 6.33 38.24 -21.84
CA LEU A 312 5.95 36.95 -21.29
C LEU A 312 7.08 36.42 -20.41
N GLU A 313 6.78 36.07 -19.15
CA GLU A 313 7.68 35.31 -18.31
C GLU A 313 7.51 33.82 -18.64
N LEU A 314 8.63 33.17 -18.96
CA LEU A 314 8.69 31.74 -19.21
C LEU A 314 9.46 31.07 -18.08
N ARG A 315 8.84 30.05 -17.49
CA ARG A 315 9.48 29.15 -16.53
C ARG A 315 9.38 27.73 -17.06
N GLN A 316 10.51 27.23 -17.54
CA GLN A 316 10.65 25.86 -17.98
C GLN A 316 11.21 24.98 -16.87
N GLN A 317 10.66 23.79 -16.73
CA GLN A 317 11.20 22.74 -15.91
C GLN A 317 11.57 21.58 -16.83
N ILE A 318 12.84 21.19 -16.80
CA ILE A 318 13.38 20.10 -17.60
C ILE A 318 13.75 18.97 -16.65
N ARG A 319 13.05 17.85 -16.78
CA ARG A 319 13.25 16.63 -15.99
C ARG A 319 14.06 15.64 -16.80
N PHE A 320 15.29 15.39 -16.40
CA PHE A 320 16.15 14.36 -16.96
C PHE A 320 15.99 13.06 -16.18
N LEU A 321 15.81 11.97 -16.92
CA LEU A 321 15.86 10.59 -16.45
C LEU A 321 17.17 9.99 -16.97
N ILE A 322 18.08 9.71 -16.05
CA ILE A 322 19.47 9.35 -16.31
C ILE A 322 19.69 7.91 -15.87
N ASP A 323 19.89 7.03 -16.85
CA ASP A 323 20.19 5.62 -16.66
C ASP A 323 21.64 5.28 -17.06
N HIS A 324 22.12 4.17 -16.50
CA HIS A 324 23.45 3.58 -16.72
C HIS A 324 24.64 4.38 -16.15
N LYS A 325 24.83 5.68 -16.46
CA LYS A 325 26.02 6.42 -16.03
C LYS A 325 25.69 7.79 -15.44
N ASP A 326 26.38 8.13 -14.35
CA ASP A 326 26.31 9.44 -13.72
C ASP A 326 26.62 10.57 -14.70
N LEU A 327 25.73 11.55 -14.73
CA LEU A 327 25.87 12.74 -15.56
C LEU A 327 26.61 13.84 -14.79
N THR A 328 27.64 14.42 -15.40
CA THR A 328 28.45 15.50 -14.78
C THR A 328 28.21 16.87 -15.41
N GLU A 329 27.68 16.89 -16.63
CA GLU A 329 27.32 18.11 -17.35
C GLU A 329 26.08 17.89 -18.20
N VAL A 330 25.26 18.94 -18.33
CA VAL A 330 24.04 18.96 -19.15
C VAL A 330 24.23 19.98 -20.27
N ALA A 331 23.86 19.63 -21.49
CA ALA A 331 23.78 20.57 -22.60
C ALA A 331 22.33 21.07 -22.78
N LEU A 332 22.14 22.34 -23.07
CA LEU A 332 20.86 22.93 -23.48
C LEU A 332 21.06 23.72 -24.79
N PHE A 333 20.11 23.63 -25.71
CA PHE A 333 20.02 24.51 -26.88
C PHE A 333 19.23 25.76 -26.50
N VAL A 334 19.92 26.91 -26.51
CA VAL A 334 19.40 28.23 -26.16
C VAL A 334 19.31 29.09 -27.43
N PRO A 335 18.11 29.57 -27.81
CA PRO A 335 17.93 30.38 -29.02
C PRO A 335 18.59 31.76 -28.96
N ASP A 336 19.00 32.27 -30.14
CA ASP A 336 19.59 33.60 -30.31
C ASP A 336 18.58 34.67 -29.86
N ARG A 337 18.84 35.33 -28.71
CA ARG A 337 18.02 36.35 -27.98
C ARG A 337 17.45 35.90 -26.63
N VAL A 338 17.63 34.65 -26.23
CA VAL A 338 17.23 34.17 -24.90
C VAL A 338 18.44 34.20 -23.95
N GLN A 339 18.27 34.80 -22.76
CA GLN A 339 19.22 34.71 -21.66
C GLN A 339 18.58 33.98 -20.49
N PRO A 340 18.66 32.63 -20.46
CA PRO A 340 18.02 31.85 -19.43
C PRO A 340 18.83 31.85 -18.13
N ILE A 341 18.12 31.92 -17.01
CA ILE A 341 18.65 31.63 -15.69
C ILE A 341 18.35 30.16 -15.41
N VAL A 342 19.39 29.32 -15.34
CA VAL A 342 19.28 27.88 -15.10
C VAL A 342 19.66 27.54 -13.67
N ARG A 343 18.82 26.76 -12.98
CA ARG A 343 19.04 26.28 -11.61
C ARG A 343 18.78 24.78 -11.55
N ALA A 344 19.59 24.05 -10.79
CA ALA A 344 19.29 22.67 -10.46
C ALA A 344 18.43 22.61 -9.19
N ALA A 345 17.49 21.66 -9.12
CA ALA A 345 16.65 21.48 -7.93
C ALA A 345 17.49 21.30 -6.66
N GLY A 346 17.11 22.02 -5.59
CA GLY A 346 17.84 22.04 -4.33
C GLY A 346 19.00 23.06 -4.26
N ILE A 347 19.37 23.71 -5.37
CA ILE A 347 20.46 24.68 -5.44
C ILE A 347 19.92 26.08 -5.74
N ARG A 348 20.24 27.04 -4.86
CA ARG A 348 19.75 28.42 -5.00
C ARG A 348 20.53 29.26 -6.01
N GLU A 349 21.81 28.92 -6.22
CA GLU A 349 22.68 29.65 -7.14
C GLU A 349 22.47 29.19 -8.59
N PRO A 350 22.49 30.12 -9.57
CA PRO A 350 22.38 29.76 -10.97
C PRO A 350 23.65 29.04 -11.47
N LEU A 351 23.46 28.03 -12.30
CA LEU A 351 24.55 27.31 -12.95
C LEU A 351 25.24 28.22 -13.97
N ARG A 352 26.58 28.14 -14.03
CA ARG A 352 27.37 28.92 -14.98
C ARG A 352 27.47 28.16 -16.32
N PRO A 353 27.01 28.73 -17.44
CA PRO A 353 27.12 28.09 -18.75
C PRO A 353 28.53 28.24 -19.33
N VAL A 354 28.97 27.23 -20.06
CA VAL A 354 30.00 27.34 -21.10
C VAL A 354 29.28 27.44 -22.44
N ILE A 355 29.41 28.58 -23.10
CA ILE A 355 28.68 28.88 -24.34
C ILE A 355 29.47 28.28 -25.52
N GLY A 356 28.92 27.22 -26.12
CA GLY A 356 29.45 26.60 -27.33
C GLY A 356 28.93 27.27 -28.61
N PRO A 357 29.47 26.87 -29.78
CA PRO A 357 28.94 27.31 -31.07
C PRO A 357 27.48 26.85 -31.26
N SER A 358 26.71 27.55 -32.10
CA SER A 358 25.32 27.21 -32.48
C SER A 358 24.26 27.21 -31.36
N GLY A 359 24.45 28.05 -30.34
CA GLY A 359 23.47 28.19 -29.25
C GLY A 359 23.45 27.02 -28.26
N LYS A 360 24.41 26.09 -28.33
CA LYS A 360 24.55 24.98 -27.37
C LYS A 360 25.29 25.47 -26.12
N TRP A 361 24.60 25.54 -24.99
CA TRP A 361 25.15 25.95 -23.70
C TRP A 361 25.35 24.71 -22.83
N THR A 362 26.54 24.49 -22.30
CA THR A 362 26.82 23.36 -21.40
C THR A 362 26.94 23.85 -19.95
N PHE A 363 26.28 23.15 -19.04
CA PHE A 363 26.24 23.46 -17.62
C PHE A 363 26.88 22.33 -16.84
N ARG A 364 27.96 22.62 -16.11
CA ARG A 364 28.55 21.64 -15.20
C ARG A 364 27.70 21.51 -13.95
N LEU A 365 27.37 20.27 -13.61
CA LEU A 365 26.62 19.97 -12.39
C LEU A 365 27.59 19.99 -11.19
N PRO A 366 27.17 20.53 -10.04
CA PRO A 366 28.00 20.58 -8.84
C PRO A 366 28.16 19.21 -8.17
N GLN A 367 27.21 18.30 -8.40
CA GLN A 367 27.26 16.89 -8.02
C GLN A 367 26.86 16.05 -9.23
N SER A 368 27.46 14.87 -9.36
CA SER A 368 27.07 13.94 -10.41
C SER A 368 25.64 13.45 -10.16
N ALA A 369 24.81 13.44 -11.20
CA ALA A 369 23.40 13.13 -11.10
C ALA A 369 23.08 11.76 -11.71
N ARG A 370 22.22 10.99 -11.03
CA ARG A 370 21.71 9.69 -11.48
C ARG A 370 20.23 9.55 -11.10
N GLY A 371 19.47 8.87 -11.95
CA GLY A 371 18.02 8.77 -11.78
C GLY A 371 17.37 10.08 -12.24
N GLU A 372 16.75 10.81 -11.33
CA GLU A 372 16.01 12.03 -11.66
C GLU A 372 16.83 13.30 -11.39
N LEU A 373 16.98 14.15 -12.41
CA LEU A 373 17.55 15.49 -12.30
C LEU A 373 16.54 16.52 -12.82
N LEU A 374 16.22 17.51 -12.00
CA LEU A 374 15.30 18.60 -12.34
C LEU A 374 16.10 19.90 -12.54
N LEU A 375 15.94 20.53 -13.70
CA LEU A 375 16.46 21.86 -14.00
C LEU A 375 15.32 22.86 -14.18
N ASP A 376 15.38 23.96 -13.44
CA ASP A 376 14.50 25.11 -13.60
C ASP A 376 15.19 26.17 -14.46
N VAL A 377 14.55 26.54 -15.56
CA VAL A 377 15.07 27.45 -16.58
C VAL A 377 14.08 28.61 -16.73
N GLY A 378 14.47 29.82 -16.32
CA GLY A 378 13.59 31.00 -16.35
C GLY A 378 14.15 32.13 -17.22
N TRP A 379 13.30 32.77 -18.02
CA TRP A 379 13.63 34.02 -18.73
C TRP A 379 12.39 34.86 -19.03
N ILE A 380 12.62 36.12 -19.40
CA ILE A 380 11.57 37.04 -19.82
C ILE A 380 11.71 37.28 -21.32
N TRP A 381 10.64 37.04 -22.07
CA TRP A 381 10.55 37.28 -23.50
C TRP A 381 9.81 38.59 -23.77
N SER A 382 10.54 39.62 -24.23
CA SER A 382 9.98 40.88 -24.68
C SER A 382 9.87 40.89 -26.20
N ALA A 383 8.66 40.81 -26.75
CA ALA A 383 8.46 41.07 -28.18
C ALA A 383 8.84 42.53 -28.46
N GLN A 384 9.91 42.77 -29.24
CA GLN A 384 10.26 44.12 -29.66
C GLN A 384 9.04 44.77 -30.33
N GLN A 385 8.74 46.00 -29.91
CA GLN A 385 7.73 46.88 -30.49
C GLN A 385 8.05 47.18 -31.96
N SER A 386 7.75 46.24 -32.85
CA SER A 386 7.57 46.52 -34.27
C SER A 386 6.20 47.18 -34.39
N GLY A 387 6.19 48.46 -34.77
CA GLY A 387 5.00 49.30 -34.83
C GLY A 387 3.81 48.62 -35.53
N SER A 388 2.61 48.82 -34.98
CA SER A 388 1.32 48.34 -35.46
C SER A 388 1.08 46.81 -35.42
N ALA A 389 1.54 46.11 -34.37
CA ALA A 389 1.05 44.76 -34.10
C ALA A 389 -0.44 44.81 -33.70
N SER A 390 -1.31 44.41 -34.62
CA SER A 390 -2.74 44.21 -34.35
C SER A 390 -2.93 43.26 -33.17
N GLN A 391 -3.98 43.46 -32.38
CA GLN A 391 -4.28 42.73 -31.13
C GLN A 391 -4.48 41.20 -31.31
N ASN A 392 -4.39 40.69 -32.54
CA ASN A 392 -4.47 39.27 -32.92
C ASN A 392 -3.16 38.69 -33.49
N ALA A 393 -2.03 39.40 -33.39
CA ALA A 393 -0.76 38.91 -33.92
C ALA A 393 -0.27 37.66 -33.16
N ILE A 394 0.04 36.59 -33.91
CA ILE A 394 0.68 35.38 -33.38
C ILE A 394 2.13 35.70 -33.05
N GLN A 395 2.55 35.47 -31.81
CA GLN A 395 3.92 35.65 -31.35
C GLN A 395 4.60 34.29 -31.26
N GLU A 396 5.73 34.14 -31.95
CA GLU A 396 6.56 32.94 -31.82
C GLU A 396 7.50 33.08 -30.62
N VAL A 397 7.26 32.28 -29.59
CA VAL A 397 8.05 32.29 -28.36
C VAL A 397 9.10 31.18 -28.45
N PRO A 398 10.41 31.49 -28.36
CA PRO A 398 11.46 30.47 -28.37
C PRO A 398 11.39 29.59 -27.12
N LEU A 399 11.72 28.30 -27.22
CA LEU A 399 11.84 27.37 -26.09
C LEU A 399 13.31 26.96 -25.90
N VAL A 400 13.75 26.76 -24.65
CA VAL A 400 15.04 26.12 -24.36
C VAL A 400 14.83 24.60 -24.36
N ILE A 401 15.66 23.88 -25.12
CA ILE A 401 15.51 22.46 -25.38
C ILE A 401 16.74 21.71 -24.86
N PRO A 402 16.60 20.56 -24.17
CA PRO A 402 17.74 19.81 -23.71
C PRO A 402 18.55 19.25 -24.88
N GLY A 403 19.88 19.33 -24.77
CA GLY A 403 20.85 18.84 -25.74
C GLY A 403 21.40 17.47 -25.37
N ASP A 404 21.85 16.73 -26.38
CA ASP A 404 22.45 15.39 -26.25
C ASP A 404 21.59 14.35 -25.50
N CYS A 405 20.25 14.43 -25.63
CA CYS A 405 19.31 13.51 -24.99
C CYS A 405 18.13 13.14 -25.92
N LEU A 406 17.34 12.16 -25.49
CA LEU A 406 16.07 11.80 -26.11
C LEU A 406 14.92 12.47 -25.36
N ILE A 407 14.07 13.22 -26.06
CA ILE A 407 12.98 13.97 -25.44
C ILE A 407 11.71 13.12 -25.48
N ARG A 408 11.16 12.78 -24.32
CA ARG A 408 9.91 12.01 -24.20
C ARG A 408 8.69 12.88 -24.49
N SER A 409 8.65 14.08 -23.92
CA SER A 409 7.54 15.01 -24.12
C SER A 409 7.95 16.47 -23.97
N ILE A 410 7.28 17.34 -24.73
CA ILE A 410 7.38 18.80 -24.62
C ILE A 410 5.97 19.35 -24.38
N ARG A 411 5.77 20.00 -23.24
CA ARG A 411 4.48 20.55 -22.82
C ARG A 411 4.61 22.05 -22.57
N ALA A 412 3.59 22.79 -22.99
CA ALA A 412 3.40 24.20 -22.68
C ALA A 412 2.12 24.34 -21.86
N GLN A 413 2.16 25.17 -20.82
CA GLN A 413 1.12 25.31 -19.81
C GLN A 413 0.91 26.79 -19.51
N THR A 414 -0.34 27.17 -19.28
CA THR A 414 -0.69 28.51 -18.84
C THR A 414 -1.94 28.45 -17.96
N ALA A 415 -2.13 29.48 -17.14
CA ALA A 415 -3.37 29.61 -16.39
C ALA A 415 -4.50 30.07 -17.30
N SER A 416 -5.72 29.56 -17.09
CA SER A 416 -6.90 29.89 -17.90
C SER A 416 -7.20 31.39 -17.97
N TRP A 417 -6.88 32.13 -16.91
CA TRP A 417 -7.06 33.57 -16.79
C TRP A 417 -6.02 34.42 -17.55
N SER A 418 -4.94 33.82 -18.04
CA SER A 418 -3.86 34.55 -18.75
C SER A 418 -4.26 35.08 -20.13
N GLY A 419 -5.33 34.55 -20.72
CA GLY A 419 -5.77 34.89 -22.09
C GLY A 419 -4.82 34.41 -23.19
N LEU A 420 -3.80 33.62 -22.85
CA LEU A 420 -2.84 33.05 -23.80
C LEU A 420 -3.36 31.72 -24.34
N GLN A 421 -3.29 31.56 -25.66
CA GLN A 421 -3.61 30.30 -26.33
C GLN A 421 -2.53 29.95 -27.34
N VAL A 422 -2.28 28.65 -27.54
CA VAL A 422 -1.42 28.20 -28.62
C VAL A 422 -2.19 28.25 -29.94
N ALA A 423 -1.62 28.91 -30.95
CA ALA A 423 -2.30 29.22 -32.21
C ALA A 423 -2.19 28.12 -33.28
N ASP A 424 -1.35 27.10 -33.06
CA ASP A 424 -1.11 25.99 -34.00
C ASP A 424 -1.60 24.65 -33.42
N PRO A 425 -2.89 24.30 -33.62
CA PRO A 425 -3.45 23.05 -33.11
C PRO A 425 -2.96 21.80 -33.87
N VAL A 426 -2.26 21.97 -35.00
CA VAL A 426 -1.75 20.84 -35.80
C VAL A 426 -0.47 20.29 -35.17
N ARG A 427 0.39 21.18 -34.66
CA ARG A 427 1.64 20.80 -33.99
C ARG A 427 1.51 20.69 -32.48
N TRP A 428 0.55 21.39 -31.88
CA TRP A 428 0.34 21.42 -30.43
C TRP A 428 -1.07 20.95 -30.08
N GLU A 429 -1.18 19.78 -29.46
CA GLU A 429 -2.45 19.19 -29.05
C GLU A 429 -2.79 19.61 -27.62
N PRO A 430 -4.05 19.99 -27.31
CA PRO A 430 -4.46 20.23 -25.94
C PRO A 430 -4.41 18.93 -25.11
N VAL A 431 -3.79 18.98 -23.94
CA VAL A 431 -3.65 17.83 -23.03
C VAL A 431 -4.04 18.25 -21.62
N PHE A 432 -4.60 17.32 -20.84
CA PHE A 432 -4.90 17.56 -19.44
C PHE A 432 -3.63 17.73 -18.60
N SER A 433 -3.62 18.69 -17.69
CA SER A 433 -2.54 18.93 -16.73
C SER A 433 -3.14 19.14 -15.34
N GLU A 434 -2.60 18.46 -14.34
CA GLU A 434 -3.00 18.67 -12.93
C GLU A 434 -2.51 20.03 -12.40
N GLU A 435 -1.45 20.58 -13.01
CA GLU A 435 -0.77 21.79 -12.54
C GLU A 435 -1.34 23.09 -13.14
N SER A 436 -2.12 23.01 -14.22
CA SER A 436 -2.56 24.18 -14.98
C SER A 436 -3.85 23.92 -15.75
N ASP A 437 -4.76 24.90 -15.74
CA ASP A 437 -6.07 24.79 -16.42
C ASP A 437 -5.98 24.67 -17.96
N ALA A 438 -4.89 25.12 -18.57
CA ALA A 438 -4.69 25.03 -20.01
C ALA A 438 -3.27 24.53 -20.32
N ALA A 439 -3.18 23.40 -21.02
CA ALA A 439 -1.92 22.81 -21.42
C ALA A 439 -1.97 22.24 -22.84
N TRP A 440 -0.83 22.27 -23.52
CA TRP A 440 -0.64 21.74 -24.86
C TRP A 440 0.63 20.91 -24.91
N GLN A 441 0.59 19.77 -25.59
CA GLN A 441 1.73 18.91 -25.85
C GLN A 441 2.11 18.97 -27.33
N TRP A 442 3.41 19.09 -27.60
CA TRP A 442 3.90 19.08 -28.97
C TRP A 442 3.82 17.67 -29.55
N ARG A 443 3.23 17.54 -30.74
CA ARG A 443 3.22 16.31 -31.53
C ARG A 443 4.45 16.29 -32.42
N SER A 444 5.45 15.48 -32.06
CA SER A 444 6.48 15.10 -33.02
C SER A 444 5.79 14.28 -34.11
N GLY A 445 5.77 14.76 -35.36
CA GLY A 445 5.06 14.14 -36.49
C GLY A 445 5.52 12.74 -36.93
N GLN A 446 6.04 11.91 -36.01
CA GLN A 446 6.30 10.49 -36.22
C GLN A 446 5.00 9.71 -36.01
N THR A 447 4.38 9.32 -37.12
CA THR A 447 3.21 8.45 -37.14
C THR A 447 3.60 7.02 -36.76
N GLY A 448 3.32 6.61 -35.52
CA GLY A 448 3.33 5.20 -35.11
C GLY A 448 3.60 4.98 -33.62
N GLY A 449 2.56 4.62 -32.86
CA GLY A 449 2.65 4.06 -31.50
C GLY A 449 2.99 5.07 -30.39
N GLY A 450 2.41 4.89 -29.21
CA GLY A 450 2.67 5.78 -28.06
C GLY A 450 4.15 5.88 -27.70
N SER A 451 4.58 7.10 -27.34
CA SER A 451 5.89 7.41 -26.74
C SER A 451 7.13 7.01 -27.57
N SER A 452 7.25 7.47 -28.82
CA SER A 452 8.56 7.46 -29.50
C SER A 452 9.41 8.64 -28.98
N ALA A 453 10.60 8.34 -28.47
CA ALA A 453 11.51 9.36 -27.93
C ALA A 453 12.08 10.21 -29.08
N ILE A 454 12.08 11.53 -28.91
CA ILE A 454 12.41 12.50 -29.96
C ILE A 454 13.89 12.90 -29.88
N PRO A 455 14.66 12.82 -30.97
CA PRO A 455 16.04 13.32 -30.96
C PRO A 455 16.08 14.83 -30.70
N ALA A 456 16.91 15.27 -29.74
CA ALA A 456 17.06 16.70 -29.39
C ALA A 456 17.37 17.62 -30.58
N LEU A 457 18.13 17.13 -31.57
CA LEU A 457 18.45 17.86 -32.81
C LEU A 457 17.21 18.24 -33.64
N THR A 458 16.15 17.43 -33.59
CA THR A 458 14.89 17.72 -34.30
C THR A 458 14.10 18.85 -33.64
N ALA A 459 14.29 19.06 -32.33
CA ALA A 459 13.58 20.08 -31.55
C ALA A 459 14.37 21.39 -31.37
N GLN A 460 15.61 21.49 -31.87
CA GLN A 460 16.53 22.62 -31.60
C GLN A 460 15.97 24.01 -31.90
N ASN A 461 15.10 24.16 -32.90
CA ASN A 461 14.49 25.43 -33.31
C ASN A 461 12.97 25.49 -33.05
N LEU A 462 12.48 24.73 -32.06
CA LEU A 462 11.06 24.70 -31.74
C LEU A 462 10.61 26.05 -31.14
N THR A 463 9.66 26.70 -31.81
CA THR A 463 8.97 27.88 -31.31
C THR A 463 7.54 27.53 -30.92
N LEU A 464 7.05 28.20 -29.88
CA LEU A 464 5.67 28.11 -29.42
C LEU A 464 4.87 29.29 -29.98
N PRO A 465 3.92 29.06 -30.92
CA PRO A 465 3.09 30.12 -31.46
C PRO A 465 2.00 30.47 -30.46
N VAL A 466 2.15 31.60 -29.77
CA VAL A 466 1.20 32.11 -28.78
C VAL A 466 0.37 33.22 -29.39
N ARG A 467 -0.96 33.09 -29.33
CA ARG A 467 -1.89 34.18 -29.59
C ARG A 467 -2.44 34.69 -28.25
N ARG A 468 -2.55 36.01 -28.13
CA ARG A 468 -3.38 36.62 -27.09
C ARG A 468 -4.77 36.73 -27.67
N ALA A 469 -5.71 35.93 -27.17
CA ALA A 469 -7.10 36.09 -27.57
C ALA A 469 -7.65 37.35 -26.89
N GLU A 470 -8.28 38.25 -27.64
CA GLU A 470 -9.30 39.14 -27.06
C GLU A 470 -10.44 38.24 -26.60
N THR A 471 -10.28 37.71 -25.40
CA THR A 471 -11.46 37.32 -24.64
C THR A 471 -12.22 38.62 -24.40
N ALA A 472 -13.48 38.69 -24.87
CA ALA A 472 -14.46 39.55 -24.21
C ALA A 472 -14.25 39.35 -22.71
N GLY A 473 -13.77 40.41 -22.04
CA GLY A 473 -12.86 40.27 -20.90
C GLY A 473 -13.35 39.32 -19.81
N PHE A 474 -12.66 38.19 -19.64
CA PHE A 474 -12.72 37.41 -18.40
C PHE A 474 -11.87 38.05 -17.29
N GLY A 475 -11.07 39.07 -17.60
CA GLY A 475 -10.33 39.88 -16.63
C GLY A 475 -11.11 41.03 -15.99
N GLY A 476 -12.45 41.06 -16.14
CA GLY A 476 -13.30 42.11 -15.59
C GLY A 476 -14.42 41.63 -14.66
N ALA A 477 -14.47 40.34 -14.33
CA ALA A 477 -15.40 39.83 -13.33
C ALA A 477 -14.79 40.06 -11.94
N GLU A 478 -15.48 40.84 -11.11
CA GLU A 478 -15.07 41.11 -9.73
C GLU A 478 -15.45 39.93 -8.83
N SER A 479 -14.56 39.59 -7.88
CA SER A 479 -14.82 38.58 -6.87
C SER A 479 -16.01 39.04 -6.00
N PRO A 480 -16.96 38.14 -5.66
CA PRO A 480 -17.95 38.47 -4.65
C PRO A 480 -17.24 38.79 -3.32
N LEU A 481 -17.87 39.54 -2.43
CA LEU A 481 -17.31 39.82 -1.10
C LEU A 481 -17.74 38.79 -0.06
N LEU A 482 -18.92 38.20 -0.26
CA LEU A 482 -19.53 37.23 0.65
C LEU A 482 -20.35 36.24 -0.16
N ILE A 483 -20.23 34.95 0.19
CA ILE A 483 -21.11 33.90 -0.30
C ILE A 483 -21.84 33.28 0.91
N LEU A 484 -23.16 33.38 0.91
CA LEU A 484 -24.04 32.70 1.86
C LEU A 484 -24.74 31.55 1.13
N ALA A 485 -24.48 30.32 1.54
CA ALA A 485 -25.18 29.14 1.05
C ALA A 485 -26.18 28.64 2.09
N GLY A 486 -27.38 28.25 1.65
CA GLY A 486 -28.42 27.62 2.45
C GLY A 486 -28.88 26.36 1.77
N SER A 487 -28.63 25.20 2.37
CA SER A 487 -29.05 23.89 1.82
C SER A 487 -30.18 23.30 2.63
N GLU A 488 -31.30 23.02 1.97
CA GLU A 488 -32.45 22.27 2.48
C GLU A 488 -32.38 20.82 1.99
N LEU A 489 -32.20 19.90 2.93
CA LEU A 489 -32.15 18.47 2.66
C LEU A 489 -33.57 17.90 2.60
N LEU A 490 -33.96 17.40 1.43
CA LEU A 490 -35.22 16.71 1.19
C LEU A 490 -34.96 15.22 0.93
N PRO A 491 -35.96 14.34 1.07
CA PRO A 491 -35.81 12.93 0.73
C PRO A 491 -35.40 12.75 -0.74
N GLY A 492 -34.14 12.35 -0.97
CA GLY A 492 -33.59 12.05 -2.30
C GLY A 492 -33.12 13.28 -3.10
N GLN A 493 -33.24 14.50 -2.56
CA GLN A 493 -32.83 15.73 -3.23
C GLN A 493 -32.33 16.77 -2.22
N ALA A 494 -31.43 17.64 -2.64
CA ALA A 494 -31.02 18.81 -1.86
C ALA A 494 -31.30 20.09 -2.65
N LEU A 495 -31.90 21.08 -2.01
CA LEU A 495 -32.10 22.41 -2.58
C LEU A 495 -31.09 23.36 -1.96
N THR A 496 -30.15 23.86 -2.76
CA THR A 496 -29.13 24.82 -2.32
C THR A 496 -29.46 26.20 -2.88
N SER A 497 -29.76 27.14 -1.99
CA SER A 497 -29.92 28.56 -2.30
C SER A 497 -28.64 29.32 -1.94
N ILE A 498 -28.13 30.16 -2.82
CA ILE A 498 -26.89 30.91 -2.61
C ILE A 498 -27.15 32.39 -2.81
N ILE A 499 -26.60 33.20 -1.92
CA ILE A 499 -26.51 34.65 -2.03
C ILE A 499 -25.04 34.99 -2.28
N ALA A 500 -24.76 35.65 -3.39
CA ALA A 500 -23.49 36.32 -3.64
C ALA A 500 -23.70 37.83 -3.65
N ALA A 501 -22.83 38.57 -2.98
CA ALA A 501 -22.95 40.02 -2.84
C ALA A 501 -21.67 40.74 -3.31
N TRP A 502 -21.87 41.88 -3.96
CA TRP A 502 -20.84 42.81 -4.40
C TRP A 502 -21.13 44.21 -3.84
N GLU A 503 -20.08 44.99 -3.60
CA GLU A 503 -20.20 46.37 -3.11
C GLU A 503 -20.69 47.31 -4.21
N ASP A 504 -20.19 47.13 -5.43
CA ASP A 504 -20.61 47.84 -6.65
C ASP A 504 -21.23 46.88 -7.68
N VAL A 505 -21.77 47.43 -8.76
CA VAL A 505 -22.33 46.63 -9.88
C VAL A 505 -21.17 46.04 -10.69
N PRO A 506 -20.96 44.71 -10.66
CA PRO A 506 -19.88 44.09 -11.40
C PRO A 506 -20.13 44.19 -12.91
N ARG A 507 -19.07 44.38 -13.70
CA ARG A 507 -19.18 44.53 -15.16
C ARG A 507 -19.71 43.28 -15.86
N ASN A 508 -19.33 42.10 -15.36
CA ASN A 508 -19.78 40.81 -15.85
C ASN A 508 -19.89 39.83 -14.66
N ILE A 509 -20.96 39.03 -14.63
CA ILE A 509 -21.12 37.94 -13.66
C ILE A 509 -21.18 36.61 -14.40
N TYR A 510 -20.27 35.71 -14.04
CA TYR A 510 -20.27 34.33 -14.51
C TYR A 510 -20.33 33.36 -13.34
N PHE A 511 -21.19 32.35 -13.45
CA PHE A 511 -21.21 31.23 -12.53
C PHE A 511 -21.27 29.90 -13.30
N SER A 512 -20.65 28.86 -12.78
CA SER A 512 -20.69 27.52 -13.36
C SER A 512 -21.42 26.56 -12.44
N LEU A 513 -22.25 25.72 -13.05
CA LEU A 513 -22.96 24.63 -12.40
C LEU A 513 -22.39 23.30 -12.90
N GLU A 514 -22.00 22.44 -11.97
CA GLU A 514 -21.61 21.06 -12.29
C GLU A 514 -22.83 20.26 -12.78
N ASN A 515 -22.62 19.22 -13.57
CA ASN A 515 -23.71 18.41 -14.15
C ASN A 515 -24.68 17.81 -13.11
N GLU A 516 -24.25 17.66 -11.85
CA GLU A 516 -25.09 17.19 -10.75
C GLU A 516 -26.08 18.24 -10.22
N LEU A 517 -25.86 19.53 -10.57
CA LEU A 517 -26.67 20.67 -10.14
C LEU A 517 -27.61 21.13 -11.25
N GLN A 518 -28.91 21.11 -10.98
CA GLN A 518 -29.95 21.66 -11.84
C GLN A 518 -30.29 23.09 -11.40
N LEU A 519 -30.31 24.04 -12.33
CA LEU A 519 -30.69 25.42 -12.04
C LEU A 519 -32.22 25.54 -11.93
N GLU A 520 -32.73 26.04 -10.80
CA GLU A 520 -34.16 26.32 -10.63
C GLU A 520 -34.49 27.79 -10.85
N SER A 521 -33.73 28.69 -10.22
CA SER A 521 -33.96 30.12 -10.37
C SER A 521 -32.71 30.95 -10.15
N VAL A 522 -32.68 32.11 -10.81
CA VAL A 522 -31.68 33.16 -10.63
C VAL A 522 -32.44 34.46 -10.42
N GLN A 523 -32.16 35.15 -9.33
CA GLN A 523 -32.72 36.45 -8.99
C GLN A 523 -31.56 37.44 -8.81
N LEU A 524 -31.69 38.60 -9.42
CA LEU A 524 -30.72 39.69 -9.34
C LEU A 524 -31.43 40.89 -8.73
N GLY A 525 -31.07 41.26 -7.50
CA GLY A 525 -31.84 42.19 -6.69
C GLY A 525 -33.28 41.71 -6.49
N SER A 526 -34.26 42.49 -6.92
CA SER A 526 -35.69 42.14 -6.87
C SER A 526 -36.21 41.44 -8.13
N GLN A 527 -35.39 41.26 -9.18
CA GLN A 527 -35.82 40.76 -10.48
C GLN A 527 -35.45 39.28 -10.68
N MET A 528 -36.43 38.46 -11.06
CA MET A 528 -36.23 37.04 -11.35
C MET A 528 -35.88 36.80 -12.82
N LEU A 529 -34.64 36.41 -13.09
CA LEU A 529 -34.07 36.28 -14.43
C LEU A 529 -34.46 34.98 -15.15
N THR A 530 -34.99 33.98 -14.45
CA THR A 530 -35.38 32.69 -15.02
C THR A 530 -36.83 32.62 -15.52
N THR A 531 -37.57 33.73 -15.49
CA THR A 531 -38.90 33.81 -16.11
C THR A 531 -38.78 33.75 -17.64
N ALA A 532 -39.71 33.08 -18.33
CA ALA A 532 -39.58 32.76 -19.75
C ALA A 532 -39.36 33.98 -20.67
N ASP A 533 -39.87 35.15 -20.26
CA ASP A 533 -39.77 36.41 -21.01
C ASP A 533 -38.43 37.13 -20.82
N VAL A 534 -37.80 36.99 -19.65
CA VAL A 534 -36.54 37.68 -19.28
C VAL A 534 -35.31 36.79 -19.50
N ALA A 535 -35.48 35.46 -19.45
CA ALA A 535 -34.37 34.52 -19.58
C ALA A 535 -33.64 34.63 -20.93
N ARG A 536 -34.34 34.97 -22.02
CA ARG A 536 -33.74 35.12 -23.37
C ARG A 536 -32.86 36.36 -23.52
N THR A 537 -33.06 37.37 -22.68
CA THR A 537 -32.39 38.67 -22.78
C THR A 537 -31.42 38.96 -21.63
N ALA A 538 -31.49 38.19 -20.54
CA ALA A 538 -30.67 38.38 -19.35
C ALA A 538 -29.73 37.22 -19.01
N LEU A 539 -29.99 35.99 -19.45
CA LEU A 539 -29.18 34.81 -19.12
C LEU A 539 -28.74 34.05 -20.37
N GLN A 540 -27.44 33.74 -20.45
CA GLN A 540 -26.87 32.91 -21.51
C GLN A 540 -26.18 31.69 -20.91
N ALA A 541 -26.60 30.50 -21.33
CA ALA A 541 -25.91 29.26 -21.02
C ALA A 541 -24.83 29.00 -22.07
N VAL A 542 -23.59 28.84 -21.62
CA VAL A 542 -22.42 28.49 -22.43
C VAL A 542 -21.90 27.14 -21.91
N PRO A 543 -22.01 26.05 -22.68
CA PRO A 543 -21.42 24.78 -22.28
C PRO A 543 -19.90 24.91 -22.19
N THR A 544 -19.30 24.41 -21.11
CA THR A 544 -17.83 24.36 -21.01
C THR A 544 -17.27 23.29 -21.94
N THR A 545 -16.05 23.47 -22.43
CA THR A 545 -15.33 22.56 -23.33
C THR A 545 -15.23 21.12 -22.81
N ASP A 546 -15.30 20.96 -21.49
CA ASP A 546 -15.10 19.69 -20.79
C ASP A 546 -16.39 18.86 -20.66
N GLY A 547 -17.55 19.44 -20.99
CA GLY A 547 -18.86 18.79 -20.91
C GLY A 547 -19.35 18.43 -19.49
N THR A 548 -18.57 18.75 -18.45
CA THR A 548 -18.83 18.42 -17.03
C THR A 548 -19.61 19.50 -16.28
N ALA A 549 -19.70 20.71 -16.84
CA ALA A 549 -20.39 21.85 -16.25
C ALA A 549 -21.08 22.71 -17.32
N VAL A 550 -22.09 23.46 -16.90
CA VAL A 550 -22.73 24.51 -17.69
C VAL A 550 -22.36 25.86 -17.08
N ARG A 551 -21.70 26.71 -17.85
CA ARG A 551 -21.39 28.07 -17.42
C ARG A 551 -22.55 28.98 -17.81
N TRP A 552 -23.01 29.78 -16.86
CA TRP A 552 -24.05 30.77 -17.04
C TRP A 552 -23.42 32.16 -16.97
N GLN A 553 -23.79 32.99 -17.95
CA GLN A 553 -23.43 34.40 -18.01
C GLN A 553 -24.69 35.23 -17.81
N ILE A 554 -24.63 36.19 -16.89
CA ILE A 554 -25.62 37.26 -16.81
C ILE A 554 -25.21 38.31 -17.84
N LEU A 555 -26.11 38.63 -18.77
CA LEU A 555 -25.82 39.57 -19.85
C LEU A 555 -25.63 40.99 -19.28
N PRO A 556 -24.66 41.78 -19.80
CA PRO A 556 -24.38 43.13 -19.31
C PRO A 556 -25.61 44.06 -19.31
N THR A 557 -26.53 43.86 -20.25
CA THR A 557 -27.80 44.59 -20.37
C THR A 557 -28.70 44.48 -19.13
N ALA A 558 -28.59 43.39 -18.36
CA ALA A 558 -29.32 43.21 -17.10
C ALA A 558 -28.60 43.87 -15.91
N LEU A 559 -27.28 44.07 -16.01
CA LEU A 559 -26.46 44.70 -14.97
C LEU A 559 -26.51 46.23 -15.06
N GLU A 560 -26.63 46.80 -16.28
CA GLU A 560 -26.76 48.24 -16.52
C GLU A 560 -28.01 48.88 -15.89
N GLN A 561 -29.03 48.07 -15.55
CA GLN A 561 -30.28 48.53 -14.96
C GLN A 561 -30.21 48.71 -13.43
N LEU A 562 -29.11 48.28 -12.80
CA LEU A 562 -28.94 48.29 -11.34
C LEU A 562 -28.12 49.50 -10.88
N GLN A 563 -28.46 50.01 -9.70
CA GLN A 563 -27.68 51.03 -9.00
C GLN A 563 -27.49 50.61 -7.55
N GLY A 564 -26.23 50.56 -7.08
CA GLY A 564 -25.87 50.19 -5.72
C GLY A 564 -25.37 48.75 -5.55
N PRO A 565 -25.31 48.23 -4.31
CA PRO A 565 -24.75 46.90 -4.03
C PRO A 565 -25.55 45.82 -4.74
N THR A 566 -24.86 44.98 -5.50
CA THR A 566 -25.51 43.92 -6.28
C THR A 566 -25.60 42.65 -5.45
N VAL A 567 -26.80 42.10 -5.34
CA VAL A 567 -27.04 40.81 -4.68
C VAL A 567 -27.64 39.84 -5.69
N LEU A 568 -26.98 38.70 -5.86
CA LEU A 568 -27.42 37.61 -6.72
C LEU A 568 -27.87 36.44 -5.87
N LEU A 569 -29.10 35.99 -6.09
CA LEU A 569 -29.66 34.79 -5.48
C LEU A 569 -29.81 33.69 -6.52
N ILE A 570 -29.13 32.56 -6.30
CA ILE A 570 -29.18 31.39 -7.18
C ILE A 570 -29.80 30.22 -6.40
N ARG A 571 -30.80 29.55 -6.97
CA ARG A 571 -31.34 28.30 -6.43
C ARG A 571 -31.03 27.14 -7.35
N CYS A 572 -30.41 26.11 -6.77
CA CYS A 572 -30.03 24.90 -7.44
C CYS A 572 -30.60 23.67 -6.74
N ARG A 573 -30.89 22.64 -7.52
CA ARG A 573 -31.36 21.35 -7.06
C ARG A 573 -30.31 20.29 -7.39
N GLN A 574 -29.91 19.53 -6.38
CA GLN A 574 -29.03 18.39 -6.52
C GLN A 574 -29.83 17.11 -6.27
N ILE A 575 -29.71 16.12 -7.15
CA ILE A 575 -30.31 14.80 -6.90
C ILE A 575 -29.33 14.02 -6.01
N THR A 576 -29.73 13.73 -4.78
CA THR A 576 -28.88 12.99 -3.84
C THR A 576 -29.14 11.50 -3.96
N PRO A 577 -28.12 10.63 -3.93
CA PRO A 577 -28.30 9.20 -4.08
C PRO A 577 -29.18 8.63 -2.96
N SER A 578 -30.30 8.00 -3.32
CA SER A 578 -31.18 7.28 -2.39
C SER A 578 -30.61 5.89 -2.08
N GLY A 579 -29.54 5.84 -1.29
CA GLY A 579 -28.94 4.59 -0.83
C GLY A 579 -29.75 3.90 0.28
N SER A 580 -29.60 2.57 0.39
CA SER A 580 -30.18 1.73 1.45
C SER A 580 -29.37 1.73 2.77
N ALA A 581 -28.40 2.62 2.90
CA ALA A 581 -27.54 2.70 4.08
C ALA A 581 -28.28 3.27 5.31
N PHE A 582 -27.91 2.80 6.51
CA PHE A 582 -28.48 3.21 7.80
C PHE A 582 -28.30 4.71 8.13
N TYR A 583 -27.35 5.37 7.49
CA TYR A 583 -27.14 6.82 7.51
C TYR A 583 -26.73 7.26 6.10
N ARG A 584 -26.98 8.52 5.72
CA ARG A 584 -26.63 9.03 4.38
C ARG A 584 -25.41 9.92 4.46
N ARG A 585 -24.45 9.72 3.56
CA ARG A 585 -23.35 10.66 3.33
C ARG A 585 -23.69 11.46 2.08
N LEU A 586 -23.68 12.77 2.21
CA LEU A 586 -24.06 13.72 1.18
C LEU A 586 -22.91 14.68 0.94
N SER A 587 -22.57 14.93 -0.33
CA SER A 587 -21.68 16.01 -0.77
C SER A 587 -22.56 17.11 -1.36
N LEU A 588 -22.73 18.20 -0.62
CA LEU A 588 -23.54 19.32 -1.07
C LEU A 588 -22.69 20.26 -1.90
N LEU A 589 -23.12 20.47 -3.14
CA LEU A 589 -22.45 21.33 -4.11
C LEU A 589 -23.09 22.71 -4.16
N ARG A 590 -22.29 23.69 -4.58
CA ARG A 590 -22.73 25.07 -4.85
C ARG A 590 -22.25 25.53 -6.23
N PRO A 591 -22.97 26.44 -6.91
CA PRO A 591 -22.43 27.21 -8.01
C PRO A 591 -21.08 27.85 -7.68
N ARG A 592 -20.18 27.80 -8.66
CA ARG A 592 -18.85 28.43 -8.58
C ARG A 592 -18.84 29.71 -9.37
N PHE A 593 -18.24 30.77 -8.83
CA PHE A 593 -18.07 32.03 -9.55
C PHE A 593 -16.70 32.05 -10.25
N SER A 594 -16.62 32.62 -11.46
CA SER A 594 -15.38 32.59 -12.24
C SER A 594 -14.23 33.38 -11.61
N ALA A 595 -14.54 34.39 -10.79
CA ALA A 595 -13.58 35.26 -10.12
C ALA A 595 -13.50 34.97 -8.62
N GLU A 596 -13.85 33.77 -8.17
CA GLU A 596 -13.88 33.43 -6.76
C GLU A 596 -12.45 33.31 -6.17
N GLU A 597 -12.10 34.17 -5.22
CA GLU A 597 -10.83 34.09 -4.50
C GLU A 597 -10.84 32.92 -3.52
N ALA A 598 -9.75 32.13 -3.46
CA ALA A 598 -9.68 30.96 -2.60
C ALA A 598 -9.88 31.25 -1.10
N ALA A 599 -9.53 32.46 -0.65
CA ALA A 599 -9.64 32.91 0.74
C ALA A 599 -11.01 33.51 1.10
N LEU A 600 -11.95 33.58 0.14
CA LEU A 600 -13.24 34.21 0.35
C LEU A 600 -14.06 33.47 1.41
N PRO A 601 -14.66 34.17 2.39
CA PRO A 601 -15.49 33.55 3.41
C PRO A 601 -16.80 33.02 2.81
N VAL A 602 -17.05 31.74 3.04
CA VAL A 602 -18.30 31.05 2.67
C VAL A 602 -19.01 30.64 3.95
N VAL A 603 -20.22 31.17 4.16
CA VAL A 603 -21.07 30.75 5.28
C VAL A 603 -22.12 29.80 4.74
N TRP A 604 -22.24 28.62 5.35
CA TRP A 604 -23.18 27.59 4.94
C TRP A 604 -24.19 27.30 6.05
N SER A 605 -25.46 27.54 5.79
CA SER A 605 -26.58 27.15 6.65
C SER A 605 -27.14 25.82 6.16
N LEU A 606 -27.28 24.85 7.06
CA LEU A 606 -27.78 23.53 6.75
C LEU A 606 -29.13 23.28 7.41
N LEU A 607 -30.14 22.91 6.64
CA LEU A 607 -31.46 22.52 7.14
C LEU A 607 -31.65 21.01 6.93
N SER A 608 -31.72 20.27 8.03
CA SER A 608 -31.89 18.82 8.05
C SER A 608 -33.28 18.42 7.55
N SER A 609 -33.40 17.22 6.96
CA SER A 609 -34.70 16.68 6.61
C SER A 609 -35.56 16.41 7.87
N PRO A 610 -36.89 16.46 7.76
CA PRO A 610 -37.77 16.20 8.89
C PRO A 610 -37.55 14.78 9.42
N GLY A 611 -37.18 14.66 10.70
CA GLY A 611 -36.91 13.37 11.34
C GLY A 611 -35.47 12.85 11.14
N ALA A 612 -34.55 13.67 10.65
CA ALA A 612 -33.12 13.39 10.65
C ALA A 612 -32.33 14.53 11.32
N ARG A 613 -31.12 14.21 11.78
CA ARG A 613 -30.13 15.23 12.16
C ARG A 613 -28.95 15.14 11.23
N SER A 614 -28.46 16.28 10.78
CA SER A 614 -27.28 16.35 9.94
C SER A 614 -26.05 16.79 10.72
N ILE A 615 -24.91 16.21 10.34
CA ILE A 615 -23.59 16.46 10.92
C ILE A 615 -22.67 16.92 9.79
N PRO A 616 -22.13 18.14 9.81
CA PRO A 616 -21.10 18.53 8.85
C PRO A 616 -19.82 17.71 9.08
N LEU A 617 -19.21 17.25 7.98
CA LEU A 617 -17.93 16.54 7.96
C LEU A 617 -16.91 17.37 7.21
N GLY A 618 -15.75 17.62 7.81
CA GLY A 618 -14.62 18.18 7.09
C GLY A 618 -13.74 19.05 7.97
N SER A 619 -12.48 19.16 7.56
CA SER A 619 -11.53 20.18 8.04
C SER A 619 -11.75 21.54 7.38
N ASP A 620 -12.56 21.58 6.31
CA ASP A 620 -12.58 22.71 5.39
C ASP A 620 -13.70 23.72 5.73
N PHE A 621 -14.65 23.31 6.58
CA PHE A 621 -15.71 24.12 7.14
C PHE A 621 -15.77 23.89 8.66
N ASP A 622 -15.60 24.96 9.44
CA ASP A 622 -15.78 24.97 10.88
C ASP A 622 -17.26 25.16 11.22
N SER A 623 -17.84 24.30 12.07
CA SER A 623 -19.22 24.45 12.52
C SER A 623 -19.32 25.37 13.74
N PHE A 624 -20.31 26.27 13.76
CA PHE A 624 -20.70 27.06 14.93
C PHE A 624 -21.56 26.23 15.90
N ASP A 625 -21.26 24.94 16.07
CA ASP A 625 -22.06 24.05 16.91
C ASP A 625 -21.93 24.44 18.39
N HIS A 626 -23.02 24.98 18.95
CA HIS A 626 -23.13 25.29 20.38
C HIS A 626 -23.25 24.03 21.28
N GLY A 627 -23.13 22.83 20.69
CA GLY A 627 -23.11 21.54 21.37
C GLY A 627 -24.30 21.31 22.29
N LEU A 628 -24.08 20.60 23.41
CA LEU A 628 -25.11 20.32 24.43
C LEU A 628 -25.59 21.57 25.18
N THR A 629 -24.86 22.68 25.11
CA THR A 629 -25.28 23.92 25.78
C THR A 629 -26.54 24.51 25.15
N SER A 630 -26.78 24.22 23.87
CA SER A 630 -28.01 24.56 23.15
C SER A 630 -29.24 23.75 23.60
N ALA A 631 -29.03 22.58 24.21
CA ALA A 631 -30.09 21.70 24.70
C ALA A 631 -30.58 22.07 26.12
N LEU A 632 -29.97 23.08 26.75
CA LEU A 632 -30.35 23.53 28.09
C LEU A 632 -31.63 24.40 28.03
N PRO A 633 -32.62 24.16 28.90
CA PRO A 633 -33.93 24.82 28.82
C PRO A 633 -33.91 26.33 29.12
N TRP A 634 -32.78 26.85 29.63
CA TRP A 634 -32.60 28.26 30.03
C TRP A 634 -31.86 29.10 28.98
N ARG A 635 -31.45 28.51 27.85
CA ARG A 635 -30.72 29.22 26.78
C ARG A 635 -31.67 29.71 25.67
N GLN A 636 -31.20 30.73 24.94
CA GLN A 636 -31.85 31.20 23.72
C GLN A 636 -32.03 30.04 22.72
N PRO A 637 -33.11 30.05 21.92
CA PRO A 637 -33.32 29.02 20.92
C PRO A 637 -32.16 29.02 19.92
N VAL A 638 -31.80 27.83 19.42
CA VAL A 638 -30.72 27.60 18.43
C VAL A 638 -30.85 28.54 17.22
N ALA A 639 -32.09 28.76 16.78
CA ALA A 639 -32.44 29.72 15.73
C ALA A 639 -31.96 31.16 16.00
N ALA A 640 -32.11 31.65 17.24
CA ALA A 640 -31.71 33.00 17.62
C ALA A 640 -30.18 33.11 17.76
N GLN A 641 -29.52 32.05 18.20
CA GLN A 641 -28.06 31.99 18.28
C GLN A 641 -27.44 32.01 16.87
N HIS A 642 -27.91 31.17 15.95
CA HIS A 642 -27.44 31.18 14.57
C HIS A 642 -27.71 32.51 13.85
N ALA A 643 -28.83 33.18 14.16
CA ALA A 643 -29.09 34.52 13.63
C ALA A 643 -28.09 35.56 14.17
N ALA A 644 -27.72 35.46 15.45
CA ALA A 644 -26.70 36.33 16.05
C ALA A 644 -25.29 36.06 15.50
N ASP A 645 -24.93 34.78 15.32
CA ASP A 645 -23.65 34.37 14.72
C ASP A 645 -23.54 34.85 13.28
N LEU A 646 -24.60 34.67 12.48
CA LEU A 646 -24.67 35.19 11.12
C LEU A 646 -24.57 36.72 11.08
N ALA A 647 -25.30 37.41 11.96
CA ALA A 647 -25.22 38.87 12.07
C ALA A 647 -23.80 39.34 12.42
N SER A 648 -23.07 38.57 13.24
CA SER A 648 -21.67 38.86 13.56
C SER A 648 -20.76 38.74 12.33
N VAL A 649 -20.95 37.73 11.48
CA VAL A 649 -20.19 37.56 10.24
C VAL A 649 -20.56 38.65 9.23
N ILE A 650 -21.84 39.00 9.09
CA ILE A 650 -22.27 40.07 8.16
C ILE A 650 -21.80 41.45 8.66
N SER A 651 -21.60 41.63 9.97
CA SER A 651 -21.15 42.91 10.55
C SER A 651 -19.76 43.35 10.10
N THR A 652 -18.93 42.45 9.56
CA THR A 652 -17.59 42.79 9.04
C THR A 652 -17.63 43.50 7.69
N PHE A 653 -18.79 43.55 7.02
CA PHE A 653 -18.96 44.17 5.71
C PHE A 653 -19.58 45.57 5.79
N SER A 654 -19.46 46.34 4.69
CA SER A 654 -19.97 47.71 4.60
C SER A 654 -21.48 47.78 4.85
N PRO A 655 -22.01 48.89 5.40
CA PRO A 655 -23.42 49.00 5.77
C PRO A 655 -24.37 48.87 4.57
N ALA A 656 -23.94 49.26 3.37
CA ALA A 656 -24.73 49.09 2.14
C ALA A 656 -24.91 47.60 1.79
N VAL A 657 -23.83 46.81 1.78
CA VAL A 657 -23.88 45.36 1.53
C VAL A 657 -24.66 44.64 2.63
N ARG A 658 -24.48 45.05 3.89
CA ARG A 658 -25.20 44.49 5.04
C ARG A 658 -26.71 44.60 4.88
N THR A 659 -27.23 45.80 4.60
CA THR A 659 -28.68 45.99 4.42
C THR A 659 -29.22 45.20 3.24
N ALA A 660 -28.49 45.13 2.13
CA ALA A 660 -28.88 44.35 0.96
C ALA A 660 -28.92 42.83 1.26
N VAL A 661 -27.89 42.30 1.91
CA VAL A 661 -27.81 40.89 2.30
C VAL A 661 -28.85 40.53 3.36
N GLU A 662 -29.07 41.37 4.38
CA GLU A 662 -30.06 41.14 5.45
C GLU A 662 -31.49 41.00 4.89
N THR A 663 -31.85 41.78 3.85
CA THR A 663 -33.17 41.66 3.20
C THR A 663 -33.37 40.32 2.47
N CYS A 664 -32.32 39.75 1.90
CA CYS A 664 -32.37 38.47 1.18
C CYS A 664 -32.11 37.25 2.07
N THR A 665 -31.46 37.43 3.21
CA THR A 665 -31.13 36.39 4.20
C THR A 665 -32.31 35.47 4.57
N PRO A 666 -33.53 35.95 4.89
CA PRO A 666 -34.64 35.07 5.28
C PRO A 666 -35.10 34.12 4.16
N SER A 667 -34.79 34.44 2.90
CA SER A 667 -35.14 33.59 1.75
C SER A 667 -34.19 32.38 1.57
N VAL A 668 -33.05 32.40 2.24
CA VAL A 668 -31.97 31.39 2.17
C VAL A 668 -31.75 30.70 3.51
N ILE A 669 -31.94 31.41 4.61
CA ILE A 669 -31.78 30.91 5.98
C ILE A 669 -33.14 30.87 6.65
N ARG A 670 -33.83 29.73 6.51
CA ARG A 670 -35.06 29.48 7.27
C ARG A 670 -34.68 29.24 8.74
N GLN A 671 -34.83 30.28 9.55
CA GLN A 671 -34.42 30.30 10.96
C GLN A 671 -35.11 29.23 11.82
N GLN A 672 -36.29 28.74 11.43
CA GLN A 672 -37.11 27.91 12.32
C GLN A 672 -36.57 26.49 12.56
N ASN A 673 -35.70 25.94 11.69
CA ASN A 673 -35.23 24.53 11.78
C ASN A 673 -33.78 24.33 11.28
N ALA A 674 -32.91 25.35 11.33
CA ALA A 674 -31.52 25.19 10.92
C ALA A 674 -30.78 24.20 11.85
N SER A 675 -30.14 23.20 11.25
CA SER A 675 -29.41 22.13 11.95
C SER A 675 -27.97 22.49 12.28
N GLY A 676 -27.39 23.48 11.59
CA GLY A 676 -26.06 23.99 11.85
C GLY A 676 -25.67 25.13 10.90
N LEU A 677 -24.78 26.00 11.38
CA LEU A 677 -24.14 27.07 10.61
C LEU A 677 -22.65 26.72 10.51
N CYS A 678 -22.08 26.74 9.31
CA CYS A 678 -20.67 26.43 9.07
C CYS A 678 -19.98 27.63 8.41
N LEU A 679 -18.74 27.91 8.79
CA LEU A 679 -17.87 28.89 8.16
C LEU A 679 -16.69 28.18 7.50
N GLY A 680 -16.45 28.46 6.24
CA GLY A 680 -15.29 27.94 5.54
C GLY A 680 -14.80 28.95 4.51
N THR A 681 -13.94 28.45 3.63
CA THR A 681 -13.40 29.25 2.54
C THR A 681 -13.89 28.72 1.19
N ALA A 682 -13.86 29.57 0.18
CA ALA A 682 -14.16 29.21 -1.21
C ALA A 682 -13.39 27.95 -1.70
N ALA A 683 -12.17 27.74 -1.18
CA ALA A 683 -11.33 26.59 -1.51
C ALA A 683 -11.95 25.22 -1.18
N ALA A 684 -12.85 25.15 -0.19
CA ALA A 684 -13.45 23.92 0.31
C ALA A 684 -14.37 23.21 -0.72
N ARG A 685 -14.90 23.97 -1.71
CA ARG A 685 -15.72 23.52 -2.88
C ARG A 685 -17.05 22.81 -2.57
N GLU A 686 -17.08 21.85 -1.65
CA GLU A 686 -18.25 21.06 -1.28
C GLU A 686 -18.41 21.00 0.25
N LEU A 687 -19.66 20.94 0.73
CA LEU A 687 -19.94 20.67 2.13
C LEU A 687 -20.34 19.20 2.28
N ARG A 688 -19.50 18.41 2.95
CA ARG A 688 -19.82 17.02 3.25
C ARG A 688 -20.66 16.95 4.50
N VAL A 689 -21.72 16.15 4.46
CA VAL A 689 -22.68 16.02 5.56
C VAL A 689 -23.05 14.55 5.76
N ILE A 690 -23.14 14.12 7.02
CA ILE A 690 -23.83 12.87 7.39
C ILE A 690 -25.22 13.21 7.87
N GLU A 691 -26.23 12.63 7.23
CA GLU A 691 -27.59 12.63 7.72
C GLU A 691 -27.87 11.34 8.51
N VAL A 692 -28.17 11.52 9.80
CA VAL A 692 -28.48 10.45 10.75
C VAL A 692 -29.99 10.43 10.99
N PRO A 693 -30.72 9.36 10.59
CA PRO A 693 -32.15 9.27 10.83
C PRO A 693 -32.46 9.13 12.32
N LEU A 694 -33.60 9.68 12.76
CA LEU A 694 -34.07 9.56 14.14
C LEU A 694 -34.18 8.09 14.59
N ALA A 695 -34.57 7.19 13.69
CA ALA A 695 -34.66 5.75 13.97
C ALA A 695 -33.33 5.18 14.48
N LEU A 696 -32.19 5.61 13.92
CA LEU A 696 -30.87 5.16 14.36
C LEU A 696 -30.50 5.74 15.72
N GLN A 697 -30.86 7.00 15.99
CA GLN A 697 -30.64 7.64 17.28
C GLN A 697 -31.42 6.92 18.39
N VAL A 698 -32.67 6.53 18.10
CA VAL A 698 -33.50 5.74 19.02
C VAL A 698 -32.95 4.32 19.18
N LEU A 699 -32.49 3.68 18.11
CA LEU A 699 -31.86 2.37 18.18
C LEU A 699 -30.58 2.40 19.04
N ALA A 700 -29.77 3.45 18.94
CA ALA A 700 -28.59 3.64 19.77
C ALA A 700 -28.93 3.84 21.26
N ALA A 701 -30.12 4.39 21.57
CA ALA A 701 -30.61 4.53 22.94
C ALA A 701 -31.12 3.20 23.55
N ALA A 702 -31.56 2.25 22.71
CA ALA A 702 -32.16 1.00 23.16
C ALA A 702 -31.23 0.09 23.99
N PRO A 703 -29.94 -0.12 23.63
CA PRO A 703 -29.00 -0.86 24.47
C PRO A 703 -28.81 -0.26 25.84
N GLY A 704 -28.71 1.08 25.94
CA GLY A 704 -28.58 1.78 27.23
C GLY A 704 -29.81 1.57 28.12
N CYS A 705 -31.01 1.69 27.54
CA CYS A 705 -32.27 1.37 28.21
C CYS A 705 -32.29 -0.09 28.70
N ALA A 706 -31.96 -1.05 27.84
CA ALA A 706 -31.95 -2.48 28.16
C ALA A 706 -30.91 -2.84 29.24
N LEU A 707 -29.70 -2.30 29.16
CA LEU A 707 -28.63 -2.55 30.15
C LEU A 707 -28.99 -2.00 31.52
N ILE A 708 -29.59 -0.80 31.59
CA ILE A 708 -30.02 -0.24 32.87
C ILE A 708 -31.21 -1.03 33.42
N PHE A 709 -32.15 -1.42 32.57
CA PHE A 709 -33.25 -2.28 32.96
C PHE A 709 -32.76 -3.65 33.48
N LEU A 710 -31.83 -4.30 32.78
CA LEU A 710 -31.25 -5.59 33.17
C LEU A 710 -30.40 -5.49 34.44
N SER A 711 -29.52 -4.49 34.55
CA SER A 711 -28.70 -4.30 35.75
C SER A 711 -29.57 -4.00 36.97
N MET A 712 -30.60 -3.16 36.83
CA MET A 712 -31.52 -2.86 37.92
C MET A 712 -32.47 -4.04 38.23
N SER A 713 -32.83 -4.89 37.27
CA SER A 713 -33.65 -6.07 37.54
C SER A 713 -32.86 -7.23 38.16
N LEU A 714 -31.63 -7.48 37.70
CA LEU A 714 -30.75 -8.55 38.20
C LEU A 714 -30.15 -8.22 39.57
N PHE A 715 -29.71 -6.98 39.78
CA PHE A 715 -29.11 -6.56 41.04
C PHE A 715 -30.10 -5.70 41.85
N ARG A 716 -31.03 -6.35 42.55
CA ARG A 716 -32.02 -5.67 43.41
C ARG A 716 -31.40 -4.73 44.46
N ARG A 717 -30.14 -4.95 44.85
CA ARG A 717 -29.39 -4.12 45.81
C ARG A 717 -28.74 -2.87 45.20
N LEU A 718 -28.72 -2.71 43.88
CA LEU A 718 -28.22 -1.48 43.25
C LEU A 718 -29.20 -0.33 43.49
N SER A 719 -28.71 0.73 44.15
CA SER A 719 -29.43 1.98 44.37
C SER A 719 -29.65 2.71 43.03
N PRO A 720 -30.83 3.32 42.80
CA PRO A 720 -31.06 4.19 41.63
C PRO A 720 -30.09 5.37 41.53
N LEU A 721 -29.42 5.74 42.62
CA LEU A 721 -28.43 6.82 42.61
C LEU A 721 -27.18 6.46 41.80
N VAL A 722 -26.84 5.17 41.67
CA VAL A 722 -25.64 4.73 40.93
C VAL A 722 -25.73 5.07 39.45
N PRO A 723 -26.76 4.64 38.68
CA PRO A 723 -26.89 5.07 37.29
C PRO A 723 -27.07 6.59 37.17
N LEU A 724 -27.77 7.22 38.10
CA LEU A 724 -28.02 8.67 38.06
C LEU A 724 -26.75 9.53 38.22
N VAL A 725 -25.71 9.02 38.88
CA VAL A 725 -24.40 9.68 38.99
C VAL A 725 -23.43 9.24 37.90
N LEU A 726 -23.44 7.96 37.53
CA LEU A 726 -22.51 7.41 36.53
C LEU A 726 -22.85 7.90 35.11
N THR A 727 -24.13 8.01 34.77
CA THR A 727 -24.59 8.46 33.44
C THR A 727 -24.11 9.88 33.10
N PRO A 728 -24.28 10.92 33.93
CA PRO A 728 -23.77 12.25 33.63
C PRO A 728 -22.23 12.30 33.58
N ALA A 729 -21.52 11.52 34.40
CA ALA A 729 -20.07 11.43 34.34
C ALA A 729 -19.60 10.83 32.99
N LEU A 730 -20.19 9.72 32.57
CA LEU A 730 -19.90 9.10 31.28
C LEU A 730 -20.30 9.99 30.10
N ALA A 731 -21.45 10.65 30.19
CA ALA A 731 -21.93 11.63 29.21
C ALA A 731 -20.94 12.79 29.05
N LEU A 732 -20.38 13.28 30.15
CA LEU A 732 -19.37 14.34 30.13
C LEU A 732 -18.06 13.86 29.48
N THR A 733 -17.58 12.67 29.87
CA THR A 733 -16.34 12.11 29.30
C THR A 733 -16.46 11.84 27.80
N THR A 734 -17.62 11.34 27.34
CA THR A 734 -17.90 11.08 25.93
C THR A 734 -18.08 12.37 25.13
N TRP A 735 -18.65 13.41 25.74
CA TRP A 735 -18.72 14.74 25.13
C TRP A 735 -17.33 15.39 24.94
N ILE A 736 -16.44 15.27 25.93
CA ILE A 736 -15.06 15.76 25.83
C ILE A 736 -14.29 15.00 24.75
N ALA A 737 -14.47 13.68 24.68
CA ALA A 737 -13.75 12.85 23.71
C ALA A 737 -14.26 13.03 22.27
N GLN A 738 -15.58 13.19 22.07
CA GLN A 738 -16.21 13.28 20.75
C GLN A 738 -17.40 14.27 20.76
N PRO A 739 -17.16 15.59 20.69
CA PRO A 739 -18.20 16.60 20.88
C PRO A 739 -19.29 16.57 19.79
N VAL A 740 -18.90 16.30 18.54
CA VAL A 740 -19.80 16.29 17.38
C VAL A 740 -20.76 15.10 17.41
N TRP A 741 -20.24 13.89 17.66
CA TRP A 741 -21.04 12.66 17.71
C TRP A 741 -21.92 12.58 18.97
N SER A 742 -21.39 13.06 20.10
CA SER A 742 -22.16 13.12 21.34
C SER A 742 -23.34 14.09 21.26
N ALA A 743 -23.22 15.24 20.59
CA ALA A 743 -24.35 16.16 20.40
C ALA A 743 -25.56 15.48 19.70
N VAL A 744 -25.30 14.52 18.82
CA VAL A 744 -26.35 13.78 18.09
C VAL A 744 -26.95 12.64 18.91
N PHE A 745 -26.12 11.77 19.51
CA PHE A 745 -26.61 10.54 20.15
C PHE A 745 -26.91 10.69 21.64
N LEU A 746 -26.23 11.59 22.35
CA LEU A 746 -26.33 11.72 23.80
C LEU A 746 -27.75 12.11 24.26
N PRO A 747 -28.48 13.05 23.62
CA PRO A 747 -29.85 13.37 24.04
C PRO A 747 -30.79 12.15 23.99
N ALA A 748 -30.71 11.36 22.92
CA ALA A 748 -31.51 10.14 22.77
C ALA A 748 -31.08 9.07 23.80
N ALA A 749 -29.77 8.90 24.02
CA ALA A 749 -29.24 7.96 25.00
C ALA A 749 -29.67 8.33 26.44
N VAL A 750 -29.59 9.60 26.84
CA VAL A 750 -30.05 10.07 28.16
C VAL A 750 -31.54 9.83 28.34
N ALA A 751 -32.36 10.14 27.33
CA ALA A 751 -33.80 9.85 27.37
C ALA A 751 -34.08 8.34 27.52
N GLY A 752 -33.37 7.49 26.78
CA GLY A 752 -33.48 6.04 26.88
C GLY A 752 -33.06 5.50 28.25
N ILE A 753 -32.00 6.05 28.83
CA ILE A 753 -31.52 5.70 30.18
C ILE A 753 -32.55 6.07 31.24
N LEU A 754 -33.11 7.28 31.19
CA LEU A 754 -34.16 7.73 32.10
C LEU A 754 -35.42 6.86 31.97
N ALA A 755 -35.82 6.55 30.73
CA ALA A 755 -36.96 5.65 30.49
C ALA A 755 -36.70 4.25 31.07
N GLY A 756 -35.53 3.66 30.84
CA GLY A 756 -35.14 2.36 31.39
C GLY A 756 -35.12 2.36 32.93
N LEU A 757 -34.64 3.45 33.55
CA LEU A 757 -34.67 3.62 35.00
C LEU A 757 -36.10 3.68 35.54
N CYS A 758 -36.98 4.47 34.92
CA CYS A 758 -38.40 4.56 35.28
C CYS A 758 -39.10 3.20 35.16
N ILE A 759 -38.88 2.49 34.04
CA ILE A 759 -39.46 1.16 33.80
C ILE A 759 -38.94 0.14 34.82
N ALA A 760 -37.65 0.16 35.13
CA ALA A 760 -37.05 -0.74 36.11
C ALA A 760 -37.59 -0.48 37.54
N GLN A 761 -37.77 0.79 37.93
CA GLN A 761 -38.38 1.14 39.21
C GLN A 761 -39.83 0.70 39.29
N LEU A 762 -40.60 0.91 38.22
CA LEU A 762 -41.97 0.43 38.12
C LEU A 762 -42.04 -1.10 38.24
N HIS A 763 -41.14 -1.82 37.57
CA HIS A 763 -41.07 -3.28 37.65
C HIS A 763 -40.70 -3.77 39.07
N ARG A 764 -39.70 -3.15 39.73
CA ARG A 764 -39.35 -3.46 41.12
C ARG A 764 -40.54 -3.25 42.06
N TYR A 765 -41.22 -2.11 41.94
CA TYR A 765 -42.42 -1.80 42.72
C TYR A 765 -43.53 -2.83 42.53
N LEU A 766 -43.75 -3.32 41.30
CA LEU A 766 -44.73 -4.36 41.01
C LEU A 766 -44.29 -5.77 41.47
N ALA A 767 -43.00 -6.08 41.42
CA ALA A 767 -42.44 -7.38 41.82
C ALA A 767 -42.38 -7.55 43.35
N ASP A 768 -42.06 -6.48 44.09
CA ASP A 768 -42.08 -6.49 45.56
C ASP A 768 -43.52 -6.69 46.08
N ARG A 769 -44.53 -6.21 45.35
CA ARG A 769 -45.95 -6.52 45.63
C ARG A 769 -46.34 -7.98 45.36
N ARG A 770 -45.60 -8.73 44.54
CA ARG A 770 -45.88 -10.15 44.22
C ARG A 770 -45.13 -11.14 45.12
N THR A 771 -44.02 -10.74 45.75
CA THR A 771 -43.17 -11.62 46.58
C THR A 771 -43.50 -11.61 48.08
N SER A 772 -44.55 -10.88 48.50
CA SER A 772 -45.14 -11.05 49.84
C SER A 772 -46.02 -12.29 49.98
N GLY A 773 -46.01 -13.21 49.01
CA GLY A 773 -46.72 -14.49 49.06
C GLY A 773 -45.76 -15.68 48.88
N ASN A 774 -45.63 -16.47 49.95
CA ASN A 774 -45.04 -17.81 50.05
C ASN A 774 -43.50 -17.96 50.01
N SER A 775 -42.93 -18.06 51.21
CA SER A 775 -41.61 -18.64 51.50
C SER A 775 -41.80 -20.04 52.10
N ILE A 776 -41.42 -21.09 51.38
CA ILE A 776 -41.15 -22.45 51.90
C ILE A 776 -39.82 -22.86 51.24
N ALA A 777 -38.69 -22.59 51.89
CA ALA A 777 -37.96 -23.52 52.77
C ALA A 777 -37.30 -24.70 52.02
N ASN A 778 -36.02 -24.48 51.69
CA ASN A 778 -34.89 -25.40 51.55
C ASN A 778 -35.17 -26.92 51.47
N THR A 779 -34.84 -27.51 50.32
CA THR A 779 -34.08 -28.77 50.27
C THR A 779 -33.11 -28.75 49.08
N ALA A 780 -31.86 -29.09 49.37
CA ALA A 780 -30.78 -29.25 48.40
C ALA A 780 -30.88 -30.62 47.75
N GLU A 781 -30.84 -30.70 46.42
CA GLU A 781 -30.45 -31.92 45.71
C GLU A 781 -30.01 -31.56 44.27
N LEU A 782 -28.87 -32.12 43.86
CA LEU A 782 -28.21 -31.94 42.57
C LEU A 782 -28.97 -32.67 41.44
N PRO A 783 -28.93 -32.21 40.18
CA PRO A 783 -29.69 -32.85 39.11
C PRO A 783 -28.94 -34.05 38.54
N SER A 784 -29.51 -35.27 38.66
CA SER A 784 -29.05 -36.44 37.93
C SER A 784 -29.78 -36.59 36.59
N ILE A 785 -28.99 -36.94 35.57
CA ILE A 785 -29.36 -37.18 34.18
C ILE A 785 -29.95 -38.60 34.05
N PHE A 786 -31.04 -38.74 33.28
CA PHE A 786 -31.88 -39.92 33.01
C PHE A 786 -33.15 -40.09 33.87
N GLY A 787 -34.27 -39.65 33.28
CA GLY A 787 -35.49 -40.44 33.09
C GLY A 787 -36.29 -40.88 34.32
N PHE A 788 -37.33 -40.11 34.62
CA PHE A 788 -38.66 -40.44 35.20
C PHE A 788 -38.75 -41.44 36.39
N PRO A 789 -39.56 -41.09 37.39
CA PRO A 789 -40.77 -41.89 37.62
C PRO A 789 -42.01 -41.00 37.81
N ASP A 790 -43.13 -41.33 37.14
CA ASP A 790 -44.23 -42.13 37.68
C ASP A 790 -44.78 -41.53 38.99
N LEU A 791 -45.84 -40.72 38.91
CA LEU A 791 -47.25 -41.14 38.85
C LEU A 791 -47.60 -42.32 39.78
N ALA A 792 -48.41 -41.96 40.77
CA ALA A 792 -49.46 -42.76 41.41
C ALA A 792 -49.03 -43.84 42.43
N ALA A 793 -49.18 -43.47 43.71
CA ALA A 793 -49.97 -44.20 44.73
C ALA A 793 -49.88 -43.36 46.02
N ALA A 794 -50.86 -42.54 46.41
CA ALA A 794 -52.23 -42.86 46.82
C ALA A 794 -52.29 -43.97 47.89
N ASP A 795 -52.53 -43.57 49.14
CA ASP A 795 -53.45 -44.21 50.10
C ASP A 795 -53.45 -43.40 51.42
N VAL A 796 -54.53 -42.69 51.81
CA VAL A 796 -55.84 -43.12 52.36
C VAL A 796 -55.81 -43.42 53.87
N ARG A 797 -56.40 -42.48 54.65
CA ARG A 797 -57.19 -42.58 55.90
C ARG A 797 -57.18 -41.20 56.62
N ASP A 798 -58.23 -40.59 57.17
CA ASP A 798 -59.66 -40.90 57.35
C ASP A 798 -60.43 -39.59 57.70
N ASN A 799 -61.74 -39.59 57.41
CA ASN A 799 -62.88 -38.80 57.96
C ASN A 799 -63.51 -37.58 57.21
N HIS A 800 -64.57 -37.96 56.45
CA HIS A 800 -65.95 -37.42 56.38
C HIS A 800 -66.30 -36.11 55.64
N GLY A 801 -67.21 -36.24 54.65
CA GLY A 801 -68.20 -35.18 54.37
C GLY A 801 -68.70 -34.92 52.94
N ALA A 802 -69.26 -35.92 52.26
CA ALA A 802 -70.36 -35.85 51.26
C ALA A 802 -70.18 -35.24 49.85
N ALA A 803 -70.42 -36.15 48.88
CA ALA A 803 -71.11 -36.03 47.58
C ALA A 803 -70.41 -35.30 46.41
N SER A 804 -70.50 -35.73 45.15
CA SER A 804 -70.92 -36.97 44.47
C SER A 804 -70.78 -36.70 42.96
N GLY A 805 -70.26 -37.65 42.20
CA GLY A 805 -70.44 -37.76 40.74
C GLY A 805 -69.17 -37.43 39.93
N SER A 806 -68.39 -38.43 39.47
CA SER A 806 -68.64 -39.24 38.25
C SER A 806 -68.45 -38.37 37.00
N SER A 807 -67.58 -38.63 36.02
CA SER A 807 -67.04 -39.86 35.41
C SER A 807 -65.86 -39.40 34.52
N ALA A 808 -64.68 -40.03 34.51
CA ALA A 808 -64.33 -41.30 33.85
C ALA A 808 -64.54 -41.31 32.32
N LEU A 809 -63.53 -41.90 31.65
CA LEU A 809 -63.51 -42.45 30.27
C LEU A 809 -63.01 -41.47 29.19
N GLN A 810 -61.77 -41.59 28.74
CA GLN A 810 -61.19 -42.60 27.81
C GLN A 810 -60.96 -41.95 26.43
N PRO A 811 -60.12 -42.53 25.58
CA PRO A 811 -59.09 -41.81 24.83
C PRO A 811 -59.50 -41.73 23.35
N ASP A 812 -58.60 -41.21 22.53
CA ASP A 812 -58.24 -41.77 21.22
C ASP A 812 -57.89 -40.66 20.23
N LEU A 813 -56.81 -40.93 19.50
CA LEU A 813 -56.64 -40.63 18.07
C LEU A 813 -56.58 -39.12 17.71
N SER A 814 -55.80 -38.66 16.75
CA SER A 814 -54.90 -39.26 15.80
C SER A 814 -54.36 -38.10 14.96
N SER A 815 -53.17 -38.30 14.37
CA SER A 815 -52.84 -38.00 12.97
C SER A 815 -53.25 -36.66 12.34
N GLY A 816 -52.27 -36.09 11.63
CA GLY A 816 -52.50 -35.41 10.36
C GLY A 816 -51.97 -33.99 10.37
N SER A 817 -50.80 -33.73 9.79
CA SER A 817 -50.62 -33.58 8.34
C SER A 817 -51.45 -32.43 7.75
N ALA A 818 -50.71 -31.48 7.19
CA ALA A 818 -51.10 -30.52 6.17
C ALA A 818 -52.09 -29.40 6.56
N ARG A 819 -51.52 -28.22 6.83
CA ARG A 819 -51.24 -27.27 5.74
C ARG A 819 -49.87 -26.64 5.90
#